data_AF-A0A5C6S1C4-F1
#
_entry.id   AF-A0A5C6S1C4-F1
#
_cell.length_a   1.000
_cell.length_b   1.000
_cell.length_c   1.000
_cell.angle_alpha   90.00
_cell.angle_beta   90.00
_cell.angle_gamma   90.00
#
_symmetry.space_group_name_H-M   'P 1'
#
loop_
_entity.id
_entity.type
_entity.pdbx_description
1 polymer ?
#
loop_
_entity_poly.entity_id
_entity_poly.type
_entity_poly.pdbx_seq_one_letter_code
_entity_poly.pdbx_strand_id
1 'polypeptide(L)'
;MNTIVRHINRFVLDPNNYRFRDSSGYLPVSEDKVEDPKIQQRTYNLLVGKNYEQISDLVDSMKENGFIPVDQIQVKALSSDNYLVLEGNRRIATLKYLFNEFKKGNDVGKLTEKSFRSVEVVLNSDEDLAAHLVIMGLKHINGNRKWKAVNQAQLIQDLIEIHGKSEDEVCRSLGITKQALRRARRTLAFINRYKDSDYGDQFSSGMFSIFEEAISKRNMKEWLQWNDELLMPQNAGNEERFFSWVSYDEVNEGEGDDIHIVKKEPIITKYTQVRELNNFILDEKAVAHMEHSRSITQGYSFSEAVAESKFKNALSNLQSNAQALFNFSEFMGQTDLDAVAAVRDKIARLIPENGSRVRYGDDIRPHYLFRFTEKHFSALHIERYNRLFDLKLKAINQVNIIAGINNSGKTSLLEAVYSLTQLNNIKAYLDIVRYRGKFYQGLNTQWVVRHLGGSMKVSGVFNERPVYWELSQEETDDDIDKTQYLNSIVLQAQVEQEAYESTAHLFQEKDSTLYYREIFALCRSAFTSPYQHNYHLLRLAHAHAVREKVIGDILRFLREKVDPMLQDIELVEIAGESRFYVSAQNHDQSVDITQYGEGVQRIFEIALLTAYCSNGVLCIDEFESAIHKDLLVSFTMFLQDLANRFNVQIFLSTHSKECIDAFVENDFKNDQITAYVLRVGEEGNIKAKYLEGTRLERLVDNMNIDIRV
;
A
#
# COMPACT_ATOMS: atom_id res chain seq x y z
N MET A 1 -1.13 -31.76 57.61
CA MET A 1 -2.19 -30.75 57.44
C MET A 1 -3.28 -31.03 58.47
N ASN A 2 -3.52 -30.11 59.41
CA ASN A 2 -4.57 -30.27 60.43
C ASN A 2 -5.89 -29.74 59.88
N THR A 3 -6.91 -30.60 59.81
CA THR A 3 -8.24 -30.17 59.38
C THR A 3 -9.04 -29.62 60.56
N ILE A 4 -9.67 -28.46 60.39
CA ILE A 4 -10.53 -27.83 61.37
C ILE A 4 -11.91 -27.55 60.77
N VAL A 5 -12.93 -27.53 61.63
CA VAL A 5 -14.31 -27.18 61.25
C VAL A 5 -14.71 -25.92 62.01
N ARG A 6 -15.15 -24.90 61.27
CA ARG A 6 -15.57 -23.61 61.81
C ARG A 6 -16.77 -23.04 61.05
N HIS A 7 -17.43 -22.09 61.70
CA HIS A 7 -18.52 -21.32 61.09
C HIS A 7 -17.99 -20.38 60.00
N ILE A 8 -18.76 -20.17 58.92
CA ILE A 8 -18.36 -19.36 57.75
C ILE A 8 -17.90 -17.93 58.10
N ASN A 9 -18.47 -17.34 59.16
CA ASN A 9 -18.12 -16.02 59.68
C ASN A 9 -16.70 -15.91 60.24
N ARG A 10 -16.07 -17.03 60.65
CA ARG A 10 -14.71 -17.04 61.18
C ARG A 10 -13.65 -16.92 60.09
N PHE A 11 -14.04 -17.02 58.82
CA PHE A 11 -13.12 -16.91 57.69
C PHE A 11 -13.07 -15.48 57.15
N VAL A 12 -11.85 -14.95 57.07
CA VAL A 12 -11.51 -13.63 56.55
C VAL A 12 -10.97 -13.82 55.14
N LEU A 13 -11.53 -13.10 54.17
CA LEU A 13 -11.07 -13.17 52.78
C LEU A 13 -9.73 -12.47 52.65
N ASP A 14 -8.83 -13.02 51.84
CA ASP A 14 -7.51 -12.43 51.61
C ASP A 14 -7.60 -11.17 50.73
N PRO A 15 -7.33 -9.97 51.28
CA PRO A 15 -7.37 -8.71 50.52
C PRO A 15 -6.21 -8.57 49.53
N ASN A 16 -5.14 -9.37 49.65
CA ASN A 16 -3.98 -9.36 48.76
C ASN A 16 -4.01 -10.50 47.74
N ASN A 17 -5.18 -11.11 47.54
CA ASN A 17 -5.32 -12.24 46.66
C ASN A 17 -4.98 -11.88 45.21
N TYR A 18 -4.10 -12.67 44.59
CA TYR A 18 -3.67 -12.48 43.20
C TYR A 18 -4.82 -12.48 42.20
N ARG A 19 -6.00 -13.02 42.52
CA ARG A 19 -7.10 -13.10 41.56
C ARG A 19 -7.59 -11.74 41.04
N PHE A 20 -7.48 -10.69 41.83
CA PHE A 20 -8.03 -9.37 41.51
C PHE A 20 -7.02 -8.22 41.63
N ARG A 21 -5.71 -8.50 41.73
CA ARG A 21 -4.68 -7.46 41.82
C ARG A 21 -4.60 -6.54 40.61
N ASP A 22 -5.11 -6.98 39.46
CA ASP A 22 -5.26 -6.20 38.24
C ASP A 22 -6.49 -5.27 38.24
N SER A 23 -7.34 -5.33 39.26
CA SER A 23 -8.55 -4.50 39.33
C SER A 23 -8.24 -3.10 39.83
N SER A 24 -8.85 -2.08 39.24
CA SER A 24 -8.65 -0.65 39.62
C SER A 24 -9.00 -0.34 41.08
N GLY A 25 -9.87 -1.14 41.71
CA GLY A 25 -10.21 -1.01 43.13
C GLY A 25 -9.26 -1.71 44.11
N TYR A 26 -8.20 -2.37 43.63
CA TYR A 26 -7.23 -3.06 44.48
C TYR A 26 -6.24 -2.07 45.10
N LEU A 27 -6.00 -2.21 46.42
CA LEU A 27 -4.90 -1.56 47.11
C LEU A 27 -4.26 -2.57 48.06
N PRO A 28 -2.92 -2.66 48.13
CA PRO A 28 -2.21 -3.53 49.07
C PRO A 28 -2.64 -3.26 50.52
N VAL A 29 -2.78 -4.32 51.30
CA VAL A 29 -3.21 -4.26 52.71
C VAL A 29 -2.17 -4.93 53.60
N SER A 30 -1.78 -4.26 54.68
CA SER A 30 -0.88 -4.83 55.69
C SER A 30 -1.60 -5.88 56.56
N GLU A 31 -0.86 -6.86 57.09
CA GLU A 31 -1.45 -7.99 57.84
C GLU A 31 -2.31 -7.54 59.05
N ASP A 32 -1.98 -6.42 59.70
CA ASP A 32 -2.72 -5.84 60.81
C ASP A 32 -4.13 -5.32 60.44
N LYS A 33 -4.36 -5.06 59.15
CA LYS A 33 -5.62 -4.48 58.64
C LYS A 33 -6.52 -5.47 57.91
N VAL A 34 -6.11 -6.73 57.78
CA VAL A 34 -6.87 -7.73 57.01
C VAL A 34 -8.27 -7.97 57.58
N GLU A 35 -8.46 -7.75 58.89
CA GLU A 35 -9.75 -7.92 59.57
C GLU A 35 -10.66 -6.68 59.51
N ASP A 36 -10.22 -5.55 58.95
CA ASP A 36 -11.03 -4.34 58.87
C ASP A 36 -12.32 -4.61 58.05
N PRO A 37 -13.51 -4.34 58.61
CA PRO A 37 -14.79 -4.59 57.92
C PRO A 37 -14.91 -3.91 56.55
N LYS A 38 -14.37 -2.70 56.38
CA LYS A 38 -14.40 -1.97 55.10
C LYS A 38 -13.53 -2.66 54.06
N ILE A 39 -12.35 -3.14 54.48
CA ILE A 39 -11.43 -3.89 53.63
C ILE A 39 -12.07 -5.22 53.24
N GLN A 40 -12.66 -5.94 54.20
CA GLN A 40 -13.37 -7.19 53.91
C GLN A 40 -14.53 -7.01 52.95
N GLN A 41 -15.31 -5.93 53.07
CA GLN A 41 -16.38 -5.63 52.13
C GLN A 41 -15.85 -5.34 50.72
N ARG A 42 -14.75 -4.58 50.60
CA ARG A 42 -14.08 -4.32 49.32
C ARG A 42 -13.58 -5.62 48.68
N THR A 43 -12.87 -6.44 49.45
CA THR A 43 -12.34 -7.74 49.02
C THR A 43 -13.46 -8.67 48.57
N TYR A 44 -14.57 -8.72 49.32
CA TYR A 44 -15.76 -9.47 48.94
C TYR A 44 -16.33 -8.99 47.61
N ASN A 45 -16.51 -7.68 47.42
CA ASN A 45 -17.03 -7.12 46.17
C ASN A 45 -16.12 -7.44 44.97
N LEU A 46 -14.80 -7.41 45.15
CA LEU A 46 -13.83 -7.79 44.10
C LEU A 46 -13.90 -9.28 43.74
N LEU A 47 -14.15 -10.15 44.73
CA LEU A 47 -14.26 -11.60 44.51
C LEU A 47 -15.60 -12.02 43.90
N VAL A 48 -16.68 -11.32 44.23
CA VAL A 48 -18.05 -11.61 43.77
C VAL A 48 -18.33 -10.96 42.41
N GLY A 49 -17.77 -9.77 42.16
CA GLY A 49 -18.05 -8.99 40.96
C GLY A 49 -19.44 -8.35 40.97
N LYS A 50 -19.75 -7.57 39.92
CA LYS A 50 -21.09 -6.99 39.76
C LYS A 50 -22.08 -8.12 39.48
N ASN A 51 -23.22 -8.10 40.16
CA ASN A 51 -24.26 -9.14 40.04
C ASN A 51 -23.70 -10.57 40.12
N TYR A 52 -22.76 -10.82 41.05
CA TYR A 52 -22.17 -12.14 41.33
C TYR A 52 -21.55 -12.87 40.13
N GLU A 53 -21.22 -12.15 39.04
CA GLU A 53 -20.69 -12.74 37.80
C GLU A 53 -19.40 -13.55 38.02
N GLN A 54 -18.57 -13.17 38.99
CA GLN A 54 -17.30 -13.83 39.27
C GLN A 54 -17.47 -15.12 40.09
N ILE A 55 -18.68 -15.43 40.55
CA ILE A 55 -18.99 -16.63 41.34
C ILE A 55 -20.23 -17.38 40.88
N SER A 56 -20.90 -16.98 39.80
CA SER A 56 -22.16 -17.57 39.32
C SER A 56 -22.06 -19.08 39.13
N ASP A 57 -20.99 -19.54 38.51
CA ASP A 57 -20.66 -20.95 38.33
C ASP A 57 -20.59 -21.75 39.65
N LEU A 58 -20.03 -21.15 40.70
CA LEU A 58 -19.96 -21.77 42.01
C LEU A 58 -21.30 -21.69 42.75
N VAL A 59 -22.06 -20.62 42.55
CA VAL A 59 -23.43 -20.49 43.07
C VAL A 59 -24.29 -21.62 42.54
N ASP A 60 -24.32 -21.81 41.21
CA ASP A 60 -25.13 -22.85 40.56
C ASP A 60 -24.68 -24.24 41.02
N SER A 61 -23.37 -24.50 41.01
CA SER A 61 -22.81 -25.78 41.44
C SER A 61 -23.14 -26.10 42.90
N MET A 62 -23.03 -25.13 43.82
CA MET A 62 -23.31 -25.33 45.24
C MET A 62 -24.81 -25.44 45.54
N LYS A 63 -25.68 -24.74 44.80
CA LYS A 63 -27.14 -24.93 44.92
C LYS A 63 -27.54 -26.33 44.46
N GLU A 64 -27.00 -26.79 43.34
CA GLU A 64 -27.35 -28.08 42.73
C GLU A 64 -26.77 -29.27 43.50
N ASN A 65 -25.55 -29.16 44.05
CA ASN A 65 -24.82 -30.30 44.62
C ASN A 65 -24.51 -30.18 46.12
N GLY A 66 -24.74 -29.02 46.72
CA GLY A 66 -24.22 -28.70 48.06
C GLY A 66 -22.73 -28.38 48.04
N PHE A 67 -22.14 -28.23 49.24
CA PHE A 67 -20.70 -27.99 49.37
C PHE A 67 -19.93 -29.31 49.22
N ILE A 68 -19.23 -29.47 48.10
CA ILE A 68 -18.39 -30.65 47.82
C ILE A 68 -16.93 -30.38 48.24
N PRO A 69 -16.36 -31.13 49.19
CA PRO A 69 -14.99 -30.93 49.69
C PRO A 69 -13.93 -31.63 48.82
N VAL A 70 -13.98 -31.47 47.49
CA VAL A 70 -13.00 -32.12 46.59
C VAL A 70 -11.63 -31.42 46.64
N ASP A 71 -11.61 -30.09 46.53
CA ASP A 71 -10.41 -29.30 46.82
C ASP A 71 -10.47 -28.81 48.27
N GLN A 72 -9.46 -29.04 49.10
CA GLN A 72 -9.50 -28.52 50.47
C GLN A 72 -9.28 -26.99 50.49
N ILE A 73 -10.05 -26.27 51.32
CA ILE A 73 -9.85 -24.83 51.56
C ILE A 73 -8.72 -24.69 52.57
N GLN A 74 -7.75 -23.81 52.32
CA GLN A 74 -6.57 -23.63 53.18
C GLN A 74 -6.61 -22.28 53.88
N VAL A 75 -6.30 -22.26 55.17
CA VAL A 75 -6.36 -21.06 56.02
C VAL A 75 -5.15 -20.92 56.92
N LYS A 76 -4.83 -19.67 57.31
CA LYS A 76 -3.85 -19.28 58.34
C LYS A 76 -4.62 -18.78 59.57
N ALA A 77 -4.20 -19.15 60.78
CA ALA A 77 -4.77 -18.56 61.99
C ALA A 77 -4.31 -17.10 62.12
N LEU A 78 -5.21 -16.20 62.52
CA LEU A 78 -4.86 -14.83 62.88
C LEU A 78 -4.62 -14.74 64.40
N SER A 79 -4.14 -13.59 64.88
CA SER A 79 -4.04 -13.31 66.31
C SER A 79 -5.41 -13.29 67.02
N SER A 80 -6.48 -13.12 66.25
CA SER A 80 -7.87 -13.26 66.67
C SER A 80 -8.38 -14.71 66.52
N ASP A 81 -9.59 -15.01 67.00
CA ASP A 81 -10.26 -16.31 66.78
C ASP A 81 -10.79 -16.47 65.32
N ASN A 82 -10.15 -15.80 64.36
CA ASN A 82 -10.48 -15.81 62.94
C ASN A 82 -9.36 -16.43 62.12
N TYR A 83 -9.69 -16.79 60.87
CA TYR A 83 -8.80 -17.50 59.97
C TYR A 83 -8.75 -16.80 58.61
N LEU A 84 -7.55 -16.43 58.18
CA LEU A 84 -7.32 -15.85 56.86
C LEU A 84 -7.35 -16.94 55.79
N VAL A 85 -8.20 -16.79 54.79
CA VAL A 85 -8.32 -17.75 53.69
C VAL A 85 -7.18 -17.55 52.72
N LEU A 86 -6.25 -18.50 52.68
CA LEU A 86 -5.15 -18.46 51.73
C LEU A 86 -5.58 -19.02 50.37
N GLU A 87 -6.22 -20.20 50.38
CA GLU A 87 -6.73 -20.85 49.18
C GLU A 87 -8.21 -21.21 49.31
N GLY A 88 -9.00 -20.92 48.27
CA GLY A 88 -10.45 -21.11 48.30
C GLY A 88 -11.25 -19.83 48.61
N ASN A 89 -10.62 -18.66 48.56
CA ASN A 89 -11.25 -17.34 48.73
C ASN A 89 -12.59 -17.20 48.02
N ARG A 90 -12.63 -17.63 46.76
CA ARG A 90 -13.82 -17.59 45.92
C ARG A 90 -14.97 -18.47 46.43
N ARG A 91 -14.65 -19.65 46.98
CA ARG A 91 -15.63 -20.58 47.56
C ARG A 91 -16.16 -20.07 48.90
N ILE A 92 -15.28 -19.49 49.73
CA ILE A 92 -15.70 -18.81 50.96
C ILE A 92 -16.56 -17.59 50.63
N ALA A 93 -16.22 -16.82 49.59
CA ALA A 93 -17.05 -15.70 49.12
C ALA A 93 -18.43 -16.19 48.63
N THR A 94 -18.49 -17.27 47.84
CA THR A 94 -19.76 -17.90 47.44
C THR A 94 -20.57 -18.39 48.64
N LEU A 95 -19.94 -19.05 49.61
CA LEU A 95 -20.62 -19.51 50.83
C LEU A 95 -21.13 -18.32 51.67
N LYS A 96 -20.37 -17.22 51.77
CA LYS A 96 -20.81 -15.99 52.43
C LYS A 96 -21.98 -15.34 51.68
N TYR A 97 -21.96 -15.33 50.35
CA TYR A 97 -23.06 -14.87 49.51
C TYR A 97 -24.33 -15.70 49.77
N LEU A 98 -24.23 -17.03 49.64
CA LEU A 98 -25.34 -17.96 49.86
C LEU A 98 -25.84 -17.92 51.32
N PHE A 99 -24.97 -17.70 52.30
CA PHE A 99 -25.37 -17.54 53.70
C PHE A 99 -26.20 -16.26 53.91
N ASN A 100 -25.84 -15.17 53.22
CA ASN A 100 -26.64 -13.94 53.25
C ASN A 100 -27.99 -14.13 52.55
N GLU A 101 -28.04 -14.87 51.44
CA GLU A 101 -29.30 -15.21 50.77
C GLU A 101 -30.19 -16.11 51.65
N PHE A 102 -29.61 -17.11 52.31
CA PHE A 102 -30.30 -17.94 53.30
C PHE A 102 -30.90 -17.10 54.44
N LYS A 103 -30.15 -16.14 54.99
CA LYS A 103 -30.64 -15.22 56.03
C LYS A 103 -31.80 -14.34 55.58
N LYS A 104 -31.86 -14.00 54.28
CA LYS A 104 -32.97 -13.24 53.70
C LYS A 104 -34.19 -14.12 53.38
N GLY A 105 -34.08 -15.44 53.51
CA GLY A 105 -35.13 -16.40 53.14
C GLY A 105 -35.16 -16.73 51.66
N ASN A 106 -34.10 -16.40 50.90
CA ASN A 106 -33.99 -16.73 49.48
C ASN A 106 -33.53 -18.18 49.28
N ASP A 107 -33.87 -18.77 48.13
CA ASP A 107 -33.50 -20.15 47.80
C ASP A 107 -31.98 -20.32 47.62
N VAL A 108 -31.42 -21.27 48.38
CA VAL A 108 -30.00 -21.66 48.36
C VAL A 108 -29.78 -23.11 47.93
N GLY A 109 -30.79 -23.74 47.32
CA GLY A 109 -30.73 -25.11 46.81
C GLY A 109 -30.54 -26.14 47.92
N LYS A 110 -29.58 -27.06 47.74
CA LYS A 110 -29.30 -28.16 48.70
C LYS A 110 -28.54 -27.73 49.96
N LEU A 111 -28.17 -26.46 50.11
CA LEU A 111 -27.47 -25.98 51.30
C LEU A 111 -28.41 -25.80 52.49
N THR A 112 -27.95 -26.19 53.68
CA THR A 112 -28.69 -26.05 54.93
C THR A 112 -27.92 -25.18 55.93
N GLU A 113 -28.54 -24.80 57.04
CA GLU A 113 -27.85 -24.07 58.11
C GLU A 113 -26.56 -24.79 58.57
N LYS A 114 -26.58 -26.13 58.62
CA LYS A 114 -25.41 -26.96 58.96
C LYS A 114 -24.25 -26.74 57.98
N SER A 115 -24.54 -26.54 56.69
CA SER A 115 -23.54 -26.28 55.64
C SER A 115 -22.74 -25.01 55.88
N PHE A 116 -23.32 -24.00 56.56
CA PHE A 116 -22.63 -22.74 56.88
C PHE A 116 -21.96 -22.75 58.25
N ARG A 117 -22.47 -23.56 59.20
CA ARG A 117 -21.90 -23.70 60.55
C ARG A 117 -20.66 -24.60 60.60
N SER A 118 -20.54 -25.55 59.67
CA SER A 118 -19.52 -26.59 59.68
C SER A 118 -18.74 -26.65 58.38
N VAL A 119 -18.00 -25.58 58.05
CA VAL A 119 -17.11 -25.57 56.88
C VAL A 119 -15.77 -26.19 57.26
N GLU A 120 -15.42 -27.27 56.58
CA GLU A 120 -14.17 -28.01 56.75
C GLU A 120 -13.04 -27.34 55.97
N VAL A 121 -11.95 -26.99 56.68
CA VAL A 121 -10.77 -26.33 56.11
C VAL A 121 -9.48 -26.91 56.68
N VAL A 122 -8.37 -26.69 56.00
CA VAL A 122 -7.03 -27.10 56.40
C VAL A 122 -6.26 -25.91 56.96
N LEU A 123 -5.71 -26.07 58.16
CA LEU A 123 -4.84 -25.09 58.82
C LEU A 123 -3.38 -25.27 58.35
N ASN A 124 -2.80 -24.21 57.79
CA ASN A 124 -1.38 -24.11 57.45
C ASN A 124 -0.61 -23.34 58.54
N SER A 125 0.66 -23.72 58.74
CA SER A 125 1.60 -23.06 59.65
C SER A 125 2.31 -21.87 59.00
N ASP A 126 2.69 -20.88 59.80
CA ASP A 126 3.29 -19.61 59.34
C ASP A 126 4.65 -19.76 58.63
N GLU A 127 5.42 -20.81 58.96
CA GLU A 127 6.73 -21.07 58.38
C GLU A 127 6.71 -21.42 56.88
N ASP A 128 5.52 -21.63 56.29
CA ASP A 128 5.38 -22.17 54.94
C ASP A 128 4.73 -21.23 53.91
N LEU A 129 4.62 -19.92 54.20
CA LEU A 129 3.98 -18.93 53.32
C LEU A 129 4.55 -18.94 51.89
N ALA A 130 5.88 -19.06 51.75
CA ALA A 130 6.54 -19.12 50.46
C ALA A 130 6.32 -20.44 49.71
N ALA A 131 6.14 -21.57 50.40
CA ALA A 131 5.74 -22.82 49.73
C ALA A 131 4.24 -22.86 49.45
N HIS A 132 3.43 -22.22 50.28
CA HIS A 132 2.01 -22.03 50.03
C HIS A 132 1.76 -21.22 48.75
N LEU A 133 2.50 -20.11 48.55
CA LEU A 133 2.48 -19.34 47.31
C LEU A 133 2.89 -20.18 46.09
N VAL A 134 3.84 -21.09 46.25
CA VAL A 134 4.23 -22.06 45.20
C VAL A 134 3.09 -23.03 44.90
N ILE A 135 2.43 -23.58 45.91
CA ILE A 135 1.28 -24.49 45.73
C ILE A 135 0.12 -23.78 45.02
N MET A 136 -0.18 -22.53 45.42
CA MET A 136 -1.16 -21.71 44.72
C MET A 136 -0.74 -21.42 43.27
N GLY A 137 0.54 -21.10 43.06
CA GLY A 137 1.10 -20.89 41.72
C GLY A 137 0.94 -22.12 40.84
N LEU A 138 1.28 -23.32 41.33
CA LEU A 138 1.09 -24.58 40.60
C LEU A 138 -0.37 -24.77 40.16
N LYS A 139 -1.33 -24.48 41.04
CA LYS A 139 -2.77 -24.61 40.72
C LYS A 139 -3.30 -23.55 39.76
N HIS A 140 -2.81 -22.32 39.85
CA HIS A 140 -3.37 -21.19 39.10
C HIS A 140 -2.56 -20.74 37.89
N ILE A 141 -1.34 -21.28 37.72
CA ILE A 141 -0.54 -21.15 36.49
C ILE A 141 -0.77 -22.39 35.61
N ASN A 142 -0.69 -23.60 36.18
CA ASN A 142 -0.80 -24.86 35.43
C ASN A 142 -2.18 -25.54 35.49
N GLY A 143 -3.07 -25.17 36.42
CA GLY A 143 -4.37 -25.84 36.59
C GLY A 143 -5.52 -25.30 35.74
N ASN A 144 -6.71 -25.90 35.92
CA ASN A 144 -7.89 -25.69 35.07
C ASN A 144 -8.57 -24.31 35.23
N ARG A 145 -8.35 -23.61 36.35
CA ARG A 145 -8.90 -22.26 36.61
C ARG A 145 -7.77 -21.28 36.87
N LYS A 146 -7.17 -20.82 35.78
CA LYS A 146 -5.98 -19.96 35.78
C LYS A 146 -6.29 -18.55 36.27
N TRP A 147 -5.35 -17.92 36.97
CA TRP A 147 -5.40 -16.48 37.19
C TRP A 147 -5.17 -15.75 35.87
N LYS A 148 -5.57 -14.47 35.80
CA LYS A 148 -5.19 -13.61 34.68
C LYS A 148 -3.66 -13.54 34.58
N ALA A 149 -3.13 -13.48 33.36
CA ALA A 149 -1.70 -13.59 33.11
C ALA A 149 -0.87 -12.52 33.83
N VAL A 150 -1.38 -11.28 33.93
CA VAL A 150 -0.77 -10.20 34.72
C VAL A 150 -0.53 -10.62 36.17
N ASN A 151 -1.51 -11.27 36.79
CA ASN A 151 -1.46 -11.67 38.19
C ASN A 151 -0.53 -12.86 38.41
N GLN A 152 -0.44 -13.77 37.43
CA GLN A 152 0.56 -14.84 37.44
C GLN A 152 1.97 -14.26 37.36
N ALA A 153 2.18 -13.28 36.47
CA ALA A 153 3.46 -12.59 36.36
C ALA A 153 3.84 -11.85 37.65
N GLN A 154 2.86 -11.23 38.32
CA GLN A 154 3.07 -10.60 39.63
C GLN A 154 3.48 -11.62 40.70
N LEU A 155 2.86 -12.80 40.76
CA LEU A 155 3.29 -13.86 41.69
C LEU A 155 4.76 -14.27 41.43
N ILE A 156 5.13 -14.45 40.17
CA ILE A 156 6.50 -14.81 39.78
C ILE A 156 7.49 -13.73 40.26
N GLN A 157 7.13 -12.46 40.08
CA GLN A 157 7.94 -11.33 40.51
C GLN A 157 8.07 -11.28 42.05
N ASP A 158 6.96 -11.42 42.77
CA ASP A 158 6.92 -11.39 44.24
C ASP A 158 7.75 -12.53 44.85
N LEU A 159 7.74 -13.73 44.26
CA LEU A 159 8.56 -14.85 44.73
C LEU A 159 10.06 -14.54 44.67
N ILE A 160 10.49 -13.72 43.71
CA ILE A 160 11.90 -13.33 43.53
C ILE A 160 12.23 -12.12 44.40
N GLU A 161 11.45 -11.04 44.31
CA GLU A 161 11.78 -9.75 44.92
C GLU A 161 11.41 -9.67 46.41
N ILE A 162 10.26 -10.24 46.79
CA ILE A 162 9.77 -10.19 48.18
C ILE A 162 10.26 -11.41 48.96
N HIS A 163 10.20 -12.60 48.34
CA HIS A 163 10.56 -13.86 49.00
C HIS A 163 11.98 -14.34 48.72
N GLY A 164 12.78 -13.58 47.97
CA GLY A 164 14.21 -13.83 47.76
C GLY A 164 14.55 -15.13 47.04
N LYS A 165 13.60 -15.77 46.35
CA LYS A 165 13.87 -17.02 45.62
C LYS A 165 14.67 -16.75 44.35
N SER A 166 15.59 -17.63 44.03
CA SER A 166 16.31 -17.61 42.75
C SER A 166 15.40 -18.02 41.58
N GLU A 167 15.77 -17.61 40.35
CA GLU A 167 15.02 -18.02 39.14
C GLU A 167 14.92 -19.54 39.01
N ASP A 168 15.97 -20.27 39.39
CA ASP A 168 16.02 -21.74 39.37
C ASP A 168 15.03 -22.37 40.34
N GLU A 169 14.93 -21.84 41.55
CA GLU A 169 13.98 -22.33 42.55
C GLU A 169 12.55 -22.07 42.11
N VAL A 170 12.25 -20.89 41.56
CA VAL A 170 10.90 -20.56 41.07
C VAL A 170 10.52 -21.46 39.90
N CYS A 171 11.42 -21.71 38.95
CA CYS A 171 11.15 -22.61 37.81
C CYS A 171 10.86 -24.04 38.26
N ARG A 172 11.68 -24.61 39.16
CA ARG A 172 11.47 -25.95 39.71
C ARG A 172 10.17 -26.03 40.51
N SER A 173 9.87 -24.99 41.28
CA SER A 173 8.70 -24.91 42.14
C SER A 173 7.39 -24.82 41.36
N LEU A 174 7.35 -24.01 40.29
CA LEU A 174 6.14 -23.75 39.50
C LEU A 174 6.03 -24.64 38.25
N GLY A 175 7.05 -25.44 37.94
CA GLY A 175 7.07 -26.27 36.73
C GLY A 175 7.09 -25.45 35.43
N ILE A 176 7.65 -24.24 35.46
CA ILE A 176 7.77 -23.36 34.30
C ILE A 176 9.22 -23.28 33.82
N THR A 177 9.42 -22.96 32.55
CA THR A 177 10.77 -22.77 32.00
C THR A 177 11.34 -21.41 32.43
N LYS A 178 12.68 -21.30 32.52
CA LYS A 178 13.36 -20.00 32.72
C LYS A 178 12.94 -18.96 31.68
N GLN A 179 12.67 -19.41 30.45
CA GLN A 179 12.25 -18.55 29.36
C GLN A 179 10.85 -17.96 29.60
N ALA A 180 9.90 -18.79 30.09
CA ALA A 180 8.56 -18.34 30.46
C ALA A 180 8.61 -17.39 31.68
N LEU A 181 9.41 -17.72 32.70
CA LEU A 181 9.64 -16.86 33.86
C LEU A 181 10.15 -15.48 33.43
N ARG A 182 11.24 -15.42 32.65
CA ARG A 182 11.83 -14.15 32.21
C ARG A 182 10.89 -13.36 31.30
N ARG A 183 10.12 -14.04 30.44
CA ARG A 183 9.08 -13.39 29.62
C ARG A 183 8.03 -12.71 30.51
N ALA A 184 7.47 -13.43 31.48
CA ALA A 184 6.47 -12.89 32.39
C ALA A 184 6.98 -11.65 33.14
N ARG A 185 8.22 -11.69 33.65
CA ARG A 185 8.85 -10.55 34.34
C ARG A 185 9.02 -9.34 33.43
N ARG A 186 9.53 -9.52 32.22
CA ARG A 186 9.68 -8.44 31.22
C ARG A 186 8.35 -7.81 30.85
N THR A 187 7.33 -8.64 30.61
CA THR A 187 5.97 -8.17 30.31
C THR A 187 5.42 -7.32 31.44
N LEU A 188 5.56 -7.80 32.68
CA LEU A 188 5.08 -7.08 33.86
C LEU A 188 5.81 -5.75 34.04
N ALA A 189 7.14 -5.74 33.87
CA ALA A 189 7.93 -4.52 33.95
C ALA A 189 7.46 -3.47 32.92
N PHE A 190 7.20 -3.88 31.67
CA PHE A 190 6.73 -2.96 30.65
C PHE A 190 5.29 -2.46 30.92
N ILE A 191 4.42 -3.34 31.43
CA ILE A 191 3.06 -2.96 31.85
C ILE A 191 3.09 -1.96 33.02
N ASN A 192 3.99 -2.12 33.98
CA ASN A 192 4.10 -1.18 35.09
C ASN A 192 4.49 0.21 34.59
N ARG A 193 5.41 0.31 33.63
CA ARG A 193 5.76 1.58 32.98
C ARG A 193 4.58 2.21 32.24
N TYR A 194 3.77 1.39 31.55
CA TYR A 194 2.52 1.88 30.96
C TYR A 194 1.54 2.41 32.02
N LYS A 195 1.38 1.70 33.14
CA LYS A 195 0.53 2.14 34.26
C LYS A 195 1.01 3.43 34.92
N ASP A 196 2.32 3.68 34.90
CA ASP A 196 2.94 4.91 35.42
C ASP A 196 2.94 6.07 34.40
N SER A 197 2.50 5.83 33.15
CA SER A 197 2.39 6.84 32.09
C SER A 197 1.04 7.56 32.10
N ASP A 198 0.91 8.60 31.27
CA ASP A 198 -0.34 9.35 31.07
C ASP A 198 -1.50 8.48 30.55
N TYR A 199 -1.22 7.30 30.01
CA TYR A 199 -2.21 6.33 29.53
C TYR A 199 -2.59 5.25 30.55
N GLY A 200 -2.02 5.29 31.76
CA GLY A 200 -2.04 4.19 32.71
C GLY A 200 -3.42 3.81 33.23
N ASP A 201 -4.35 4.77 33.30
CA ASP A 201 -5.75 4.57 33.69
C ASP A 201 -6.55 3.71 32.69
N GLN A 202 -6.08 3.63 31.43
CA GLN A 202 -6.70 2.82 30.38
C GLN A 202 -6.27 1.34 30.41
N PHE A 203 -5.37 0.94 31.33
CA PHE A 203 -4.88 -0.44 31.40
C PHE A 203 -6.02 -1.43 31.65
N SER A 204 -6.10 -2.46 30.82
CA SER A 204 -6.97 -3.63 31.04
C SER A 204 -6.17 -4.92 31.01
N SER A 205 -6.62 -5.94 31.75
CA SER A 205 -5.93 -7.24 31.79
C SER A 205 -5.80 -7.92 30.42
N GLY A 206 -6.66 -7.57 29.46
CA GLY A 206 -6.57 -8.07 28.08
C GLY A 206 -5.33 -7.57 27.34
N MET A 207 -4.82 -6.39 27.70
CA MET A 207 -3.62 -5.79 27.12
C MET A 207 -2.36 -6.60 27.41
N PHE A 208 -2.34 -7.47 28.44
CA PHE A 208 -1.16 -8.29 28.75
C PHE A 208 -0.61 -9.03 27.54
N SER A 209 -1.49 -9.57 26.70
CA SER A 209 -1.10 -10.27 25.47
C SER A 209 -0.41 -9.36 24.44
N ILE A 210 -0.78 -8.09 24.39
CA ILE A 210 -0.19 -7.07 23.50
C ILE A 210 1.24 -6.76 23.97
N PHE A 211 1.41 -6.45 25.26
CA PHE A 211 2.72 -6.18 25.87
C PHE A 211 3.64 -7.41 25.81
N GLU A 212 3.09 -8.60 26.08
CA GLU A 212 3.83 -9.86 25.99
C GLU A 212 4.32 -10.12 24.57
N GLU A 213 3.48 -9.89 23.56
CA GLU A 213 3.89 -10.07 22.17
C GLU A 213 5.00 -9.06 21.80
N ALA A 214 4.88 -7.79 22.21
CA ALA A 214 5.87 -6.75 21.92
C ALA A 214 7.26 -7.10 22.47
N ILE A 215 7.35 -7.47 23.75
CA ILE A 215 8.61 -7.86 24.41
C ILE A 215 9.07 -9.28 24.04
N SER A 216 8.27 -10.05 23.31
CA SER A 216 8.67 -11.38 22.83
C SER A 216 9.27 -11.37 21.43
N LYS A 217 9.05 -10.31 20.64
CA LYS A 217 9.57 -10.22 19.28
C LYS A 217 10.90 -9.50 19.20
N ARG A 218 11.78 -10.02 18.35
CA ARG A 218 13.14 -9.50 18.16
C ARG A 218 13.14 -8.04 17.67
N ASN A 219 12.43 -7.75 16.58
CA ASN A 219 12.49 -6.42 15.96
C ASN A 219 11.79 -5.38 16.84
N MET A 220 10.72 -5.75 17.55
CA MET A 220 10.09 -4.88 18.56
C MET A 220 11.06 -4.55 19.71
N LYS A 221 11.77 -5.55 20.26
CA LYS A 221 12.80 -5.33 21.28
C LYS A 221 13.93 -4.43 20.79
N GLU A 222 14.37 -4.63 19.55
CA GLU A 222 15.40 -3.82 18.91
C GLU A 222 14.94 -2.37 18.75
N TRP A 223 13.72 -2.16 18.25
CA TRP A 223 13.11 -0.85 18.10
C TRP A 223 12.91 -0.11 19.43
N LEU A 224 12.47 -0.82 20.48
CA LEU A 224 12.37 -0.27 21.85
C LEU A 224 13.73 -0.08 22.53
N GLN A 225 14.81 -0.64 21.97
CA GLN A 225 16.11 -0.78 22.60
C GLN A 225 15.98 -1.41 24.00
N TRP A 226 15.28 -2.55 24.09
CA TRP A 226 14.97 -3.21 25.35
C TRP A 226 16.22 -3.73 26.06
N ASN A 227 16.42 -3.30 27.31
CA ASN A 227 17.49 -3.80 28.18
C ASN A 227 16.96 -4.93 29.08
N ASP A 228 17.51 -6.14 28.92
CA ASP A 228 17.09 -7.32 29.66
C ASP A 228 17.59 -7.38 31.11
N GLU A 229 18.64 -6.62 31.46
CA GLU A 229 19.15 -6.51 32.84
C GLU A 229 18.33 -5.49 33.64
N LEU A 230 18.02 -4.36 33.02
CA LEU A 230 17.24 -3.28 33.63
C LEU A 230 15.72 -3.50 33.52
N LEU A 231 15.28 -4.47 32.71
CA LEU A 231 13.87 -4.75 32.40
C LEU A 231 13.10 -3.52 31.90
N MET A 232 13.74 -2.68 31.09
CA MET A 232 13.13 -1.44 30.58
C MET A 232 13.60 -1.10 29.15
N PRO A 233 12.78 -0.39 28.35
CA PRO A 233 13.22 0.18 27.09
C PRO A 233 14.24 1.31 27.35
N GLN A 234 15.22 1.46 26.46
CA GLN A 234 16.19 2.58 26.52
C GLN A 234 15.77 3.75 25.61
N ASN A 235 14.87 3.53 24.66
CA ASN A 235 14.33 4.58 23.80
C ASN A 235 12.95 5.05 24.31
N ALA A 236 12.95 6.16 25.05
CA ALA A 236 11.74 6.74 25.62
C ALA A 236 10.73 7.21 24.54
N GLY A 237 11.21 7.72 23.40
CA GLY A 237 10.32 8.17 22.31
C GLY A 237 9.56 7.01 21.66
N ASN A 238 10.22 5.86 21.46
CA ASN A 238 9.56 4.66 20.94
C ASN A 238 8.65 4.00 21.98
N GLU A 239 9.00 4.07 23.26
CA GLU A 239 8.10 3.66 24.35
C GLU A 239 6.80 4.47 24.33
N GLU A 240 6.90 5.80 24.28
CA GLU A 240 5.74 6.70 24.23
C GLU A 240 4.89 6.46 22.97
N ARG A 241 5.52 6.29 21.80
CA ARG A 241 4.83 5.90 20.56
C ARG A 241 4.05 4.61 20.74
N PHE A 242 4.66 3.57 21.30
CA PHE A 242 3.96 2.31 21.53
C PHE A 242 2.76 2.47 22.47
N PHE A 243 2.90 3.26 23.53
CA PHE A 243 1.79 3.56 24.44
C PHE A 243 0.65 4.28 23.70
N SER A 244 0.97 5.30 22.89
CA SER A 244 -0.03 5.99 22.07
C SER A 244 -0.75 5.06 21.06
N TRP A 245 -0.09 4.00 20.60
CA TRP A 245 -0.69 3.06 19.65
C TRP A 245 -1.67 2.10 20.30
N VAL A 246 -1.51 1.79 21.60
CA VAL A 246 -2.38 0.86 22.34
C VAL A 246 -3.48 1.57 23.14
N SER A 247 -3.49 2.90 23.13
CA SER A 247 -4.37 3.75 23.94
C SER A 247 -5.17 4.73 23.09
N TYR A 248 -6.23 5.28 23.69
CA TYR A 248 -6.88 6.45 23.15
C TYR A 248 -6.05 7.69 23.45
N ASP A 249 -6.00 8.61 22.50
CA ASP A 249 -5.25 9.85 22.58
C ASP A 249 -6.19 11.04 22.29
N GLU A 250 -6.08 12.13 23.05
CA GLU A 250 -6.95 13.30 22.94
C GLU A 250 -6.13 14.50 22.48
N VAL A 251 -6.37 14.93 21.24
CA VAL A 251 -5.57 15.98 20.60
C VAL A 251 -6.46 17.20 20.34
N ASN A 252 -5.95 18.36 20.73
CA ASN A 252 -6.56 19.65 20.42
C ASN A 252 -6.33 19.97 18.94
N GLU A 253 -7.38 19.98 18.13
CA GLU A 253 -7.35 20.44 16.74
C GLU A 253 -8.09 21.79 16.60
N GLY A 254 -7.41 22.78 16.01
CA GLY A 254 -7.92 24.14 15.80
C GLY A 254 -6.86 25.24 16.03
N GLU A 255 -7.10 26.45 15.52
CA GLU A 255 -6.31 27.65 15.79
C GLU A 255 -7.19 28.75 16.40
N GLY A 256 -6.70 29.44 17.44
CA GLY A 256 -7.42 30.52 18.12
C GLY A 256 -8.43 30.01 19.16
N ASP A 257 -9.63 30.60 19.20
CA ASP A 257 -10.68 30.25 20.17
C ASP A 257 -11.49 28.98 19.79
N ASP A 258 -11.28 28.43 18.58
CA ASP A 258 -11.94 27.22 18.07
C ASP A 258 -11.08 25.96 18.25
N ILE A 259 -10.69 25.65 19.50
CA ILE A 259 -10.01 24.39 19.82
C ILE A 259 -11.05 23.32 20.11
N HIS A 260 -11.07 22.25 19.30
CA HIS A 260 -11.89 21.07 19.54
C HIS A 260 -11.02 19.86 19.91
N ILE A 261 -11.44 19.13 20.93
CA ILE A 261 -10.76 17.91 21.39
C ILE A 261 -11.19 16.75 20.48
N VAL A 262 -10.26 16.24 19.67
CA VAL A 262 -10.46 15.07 18.81
C VAL A 262 -9.85 13.84 19.48
N LYS A 263 -10.69 12.83 19.71
CA LYS A 263 -10.29 11.55 20.32
C LYS A 263 -9.83 10.58 19.24
N LYS A 264 -8.55 10.22 19.25
CA LYS A 264 -7.94 9.25 18.34
C LYS A 264 -8.04 7.84 18.92
N GLU A 265 -8.54 6.91 18.12
CA GLU A 265 -8.67 5.50 18.49
C GLU A 265 -7.32 4.76 18.48
N PRO A 266 -7.10 3.75 19.33
CA PRO A 266 -5.87 2.95 19.34
C PRO A 266 -5.65 2.22 18.01
N ILE A 267 -4.40 2.23 17.53
CA ILE A 267 -3.97 1.52 16.33
C ILE A 267 -3.90 0.00 16.59
N ILE A 268 -3.49 -0.37 17.81
CA ILE A 268 -3.28 -1.75 18.24
C ILE A 268 -4.32 -2.08 19.33
N THR A 269 -5.21 -3.01 19.02
CA THR A 269 -6.22 -3.53 19.96
C THR A 269 -6.03 -5.02 20.27
N LYS A 270 -5.22 -5.73 19.48
CA LYS A 270 -4.97 -7.18 19.60
C LYS A 270 -3.49 -7.53 19.50
N TYR A 271 -3.08 -8.63 20.11
CA TYR A 271 -1.69 -9.11 20.03
C TYR A 271 -1.27 -9.50 18.59
N THR A 272 -2.21 -9.92 17.73
CA THR A 272 -1.91 -10.27 16.33
C THR A 272 -1.41 -9.07 15.52
N GLN A 273 -1.89 -7.88 15.85
CA GLN A 273 -1.48 -6.62 15.24
C GLN A 273 -0.03 -6.26 15.60
N VAL A 274 0.42 -6.54 16.83
CA VAL A 274 1.83 -6.42 17.23
C VAL A 274 2.72 -7.38 16.44
N ARG A 275 2.22 -8.57 16.14
CA ARG A 275 2.94 -9.56 15.31
C ARG A 275 3.08 -9.09 13.87
N GLU A 276 2.06 -8.46 13.31
CA GLU A 276 2.13 -7.85 11.98
C GLU A 276 3.10 -6.66 11.95
N LEU A 277 2.98 -5.77 12.93
CA LEU A 277 3.84 -4.60 13.12
C LEU A 277 5.32 -4.98 13.22
N ASN A 278 5.65 -6.04 13.96
CA ASN A 278 7.03 -6.52 14.10
C ASN A 278 7.71 -6.80 12.74
N ASN A 279 6.96 -7.09 11.69
CA ASN A 279 7.53 -7.38 10.37
C ASN A 279 8.07 -6.12 9.66
N PHE A 280 7.59 -4.93 10.03
CA PHE A 280 8.00 -3.66 9.41
C PHE A 280 8.37 -2.56 10.41
N ILE A 281 8.39 -2.83 11.73
CA ILE A 281 8.67 -1.84 12.77
C ILE A 281 10.05 -1.14 12.63
N LEU A 282 11.00 -1.77 11.95
CA LEU A 282 12.33 -1.19 11.67
C LEU A 282 12.35 -0.30 10.41
N ASP A 283 11.28 -0.30 9.63
CA ASP A 283 11.10 0.55 8.45
C ASP A 283 10.34 1.82 8.86
N GLU A 284 11.09 2.88 9.17
CA GLU A 284 10.52 4.12 9.71
C GLU A 284 9.52 4.79 8.75
N LYS A 285 9.66 4.58 7.43
CA LYS A 285 8.69 5.11 6.45
C LYS A 285 7.37 4.34 6.52
N ALA A 286 7.42 3.02 6.65
CA ALA A 286 6.22 2.19 6.82
C ALA A 286 5.52 2.46 8.16
N VAL A 287 6.28 2.70 9.23
CA VAL A 287 5.74 3.08 10.54
C VAL A 287 5.09 4.47 10.49
N ALA A 288 5.74 5.47 9.86
CA ALA A 288 5.16 6.80 9.70
C ALA A 288 3.84 6.75 8.89
N HIS A 289 3.79 5.93 7.84
CA HIS A 289 2.56 5.73 7.06
C HIS A 289 1.47 5.03 7.88
N MET A 290 1.82 4.04 8.71
CA MET A 290 0.90 3.40 9.65
C MET A 290 0.32 4.43 10.64
N GLU A 291 1.15 5.30 11.20
CA GLU A 291 0.71 6.33 12.16
C GLU A 291 -0.21 7.36 11.50
N HIS A 292 0.12 7.80 10.29
CA HIS A 292 -0.69 8.75 9.53
C HIS A 292 -2.05 8.15 9.11
N SER A 293 -2.05 6.91 8.63
CA SER A 293 -3.26 6.20 8.20
C SER A 293 -4.03 5.53 9.35
N ARG A 294 -3.45 5.51 10.56
CA ARG A 294 -3.87 4.71 11.73
C ARG A 294 -4.20 3.25 11.38
N SER A 295 -3.47 2.65 10.43
CA SER A 295 -3.73 1.29 9.94
C SER A 295 -2.46 0.47 9.77
N ILE A 296 -2.37 -0.62 10.53
CA ILE A 296 -1.26 -1.59 10.44
C ILE A 296 -1.22 -2.23 9.06
N THR A 297 -2.38 -2.49 8.45
CA THR A 297 -2.45 -3.07 7.10
C THR A 297 -1.83 -2.15 6.06
N GLN A 298 -2.06 -0.84 6.16
CA GLN A 298 -1.49 0.16 5.26
C GLN A 298 0.04 0.29 5.44
N GLY A 299 0.53 0.30 6.69
CA GLY A 299 1.98 0.25 6.95
C GLY A 299 2.62 -1.04 6.44
N TYR A 300 1.96 -2.17 6.66
CA TYR A 300 2.41 -3.49 6.23
C TYR A 300 2.49 -3.63 4.70
N SER A 301 1.57 -3.02 3.95
CA SER A 301 1.64 -2.99 2.48
C SER A 301 2.73 -2.06 1.93
N PHE A 302 3.16 -1.07 2.71
CA PHE A 302 4.15 -0.09 2.30
C PHE A 302 5.60 -0.56 2.49
N SER A 303 5.82 -1.61 3.30
CA SER A 303 7.18 -2.09 3.60
C SER A 303 7.77 -2.98 2.50
N GLU A 304 8.93 -2.59 1.98
CA GLU A 304 9.68 -3.32 0.96
C GLU A 304 10.18 -4.70 1.47
N ALA A 305 10.61 -4.78 2.73
CA ALA A 305 11.10 -6.02 3.35
C ALA A 305 9.99 -7.10 3.49
N VAL A 306 8.74 -6.67 3.69
CA VAL A 306 7.57 -7.55 3.79
C VAL A 306 7.20 -8.12 2.41
N ALA A 307 7.34 -7.34 1.34
CA ALA A 307 7.10 -7.79 -0.02
C ALA A 307 8.04 -8.96 -0.40
N GLU A 308 9.31 -8.90 0.00
CA GLU A 308 10.29 -9.96 -0.25
C GLU A 308 9.96 -11.26 0.51
N SER A 309 9.54 -11.16 1.79
CA SER A 309 9.13 -12.34 2.56
C SER A 309 7.87 -13.01 2.01
N LYS A 310 6.88 -12.22 1.55
CA LYS A 310 5.68 -12.76 0.90
C LYS A 310 6.03 -13.51 -0.38
N PHE A 311 6.94 -12.97 -1.18
CA PHE A 311 7.42 -13.61 -2.39
C PHE A 311 8.04 -14.99 -2.09
N LYS A 312 8.92 -15.08 -1.08
CA LYS A 312 9.54 -16.36 -0.67
C LYS A 312 8.52 -17.40 -0.18
N ASN A 313 7.52 -17.00 0.59
CA ASN A 313 6.46 -17.90 1.06
C ASN A 313 5.56 -18.38 -0.09
N ALA A 314 5.19 -17.49 -1.00
CA ALA A 314 4.43 -17.84 -2.20
C ALA A 314 5.18 -18.87 -3.07
N LEU A 315 6.51 -18.70 -3.21
CA LEU A 315 7.36 -19.63 -3.94
C LEU A 315 7.40 -21.02 -3.29
N SER A 316 7.52 -21.10 -1.96
CA SER A 316 7.51 -22.39 -1.23
C SER A 316 6.17 -23.13 -1.39
N ASN A 317 5.05 -22.42 -1.31
CA ASN A 317 3.72 -23.00 -1.49
C ASN A 317 3.49 -23.48 -2.94
N LEU A 318 4.03 -22.73 -3.90
CA LEU A 318 3.98 -23.10 -5.31
C LEU A 318 4.72 -24.41 -5.57
N GLN A 319 5.90 -24.58 -4.99
CA GLN A 319 6.68 -25.82 -5.08
C GLN A 319 5.92 -27.02 -4.49
N SER A 320 5.37 -26.89 -3.28
CA SER A 320 4.63 -27.98 -2.64
C SER A 320 3.37 -28.37 -3.42
N ASN A 321 2.63 -27.38 -3.92
CA ASN A 321 1.39 -27.60 -4.66
C ASN A 321 1.64 -28.16 -6.06
N ALA A 322 2.69 -27.70 -6.75
CA ALA A 322 3.11 -28.25 -8.03
C ALA A 322 3.51 -29.73 -7.90
N GLN A 323 4.23 -30.09 -6.83
CA GLN A 323 4.59 -31.48 -6.55
C GLN A 323 3.35 -32.35 -6.28
N ALA A 324 2.37 -31.83 -5.53
CA ALA A 324 1.11 -32.55 -5.30
C ALA A 324 0.34 -32.76 -6.61
N LEU A 325 0.21 -31.72 -7.45
CA LEU A 325 -0.44 -31.82 -8.77
C LEU A 325 0.27 -32.82 -9.69
N PHE A 326 1.59 -32.85 -9.67
CA PHE A 326 2.37 -33.82 -10.43
C PHE A 326 2.10 -35.27 -9.99
N ASN A 327 2.05 -35.51 -8.67
CA ASN A 327 1.77 -36.83 -8.10
C ASN A 327 0.35 -37.35 -8.42
N PHE A 328 -0.59 -36.46 -8.70
CA PHE A 328 -1.98 -36.79 -9.06
C PHE A 328 -2.30 -36.49 -10.53
N SER A 329 -1.28 -36.39 -11.39
CA SER A 329 -1.44 -36.00 -12.80
C SER A 329 -2.28 -36.95 -13.63
N GLU A 330 -2.39 -38.22 -13.20
CA GLU A 330 -3.22 -39.25 -13.83
C GLU A 330 -4.73 -38.94 -13.81
N PHE A 331 -5.15 -38.00 -12.96
CA PHE A 331 -6.55 -37.57 -12.84
C PHE A 331 -6.89 -36.30 -13.65
N MET A 332 -5.92 -35.72 -14.38
CA MET A 332 -6.15 -34.46 -15.11
C MET A 332 -7.00 -34.65 -16.38
N GLY A 333 -8.06 -33.86 -16.52
CA GLY A 333 -8.84 -33.71 -17.74
C GLY A 333 -8.36 -32.53 -18.62
N GLN A 334 -9.01 -32.33 -19.77
CA GLN A 334 -8.64 -31.29 -20.75
C GLN A 334 -8.76 -29.86 -20.20
N THR A 335 -9.79 -29.56 -19.42
CA THR A 335 -9.95 -28.25 -18.74
C THR A 335 -8.89 -28.00 -17.66
N ASP A 336 -8.37 -29.05 -17.04
CA ASP A 336 -7.34 -28.93 -16.00
C ASP A 336 -5.97 -28.66 -16.62
N LEU A 337 -5.70 -29.22 -17.82
CA LEU A 337 -4.50 -28.93 -18.60
C LEU A 337 -4.41 -27.44 -18.98
N ASP A 338 -5.53 -26.82 -19.35
CA ASP A 338 -5.57 -25.39 -19.65
C ASP A 338 -5.30 -24.53 -18.41
N ALA A 339 -5.83 -24.94 -17.25
CA ALA A 339 -5.56 -24.25 -15.99
C ALA A 339 -4.09 -24.39 -15.55
N VAL A 340 -3.49 -25.57 -15.71
CA VAL A 340 -2.07 -25.81 -15.45
C VAL A 340 -1.19 -25.03 -16.43
N ALA A 341 -1.58 -24.95 -17.71
CA ALA A 341 -0.88 -24.14 -18.71
C ALA A 341 -0.92 -22.64 -18.37
N ALA A 342 -2.06 -22.12 -17.92
CA ALA A 342 -2.19 -20.73 -17.48
C ALA A 342 -1.32 -20.43 -16.24
N VAL A 343 -1.15 -21.39 -15.32
CA VAL A 343 -0.26 -21.25 -14.16
C VAL A 343 1.21 -21.32 -14.59
N ARG A 344 1.58 -22.24 -15.49
CA ARG A 344 2.92 -22.32 -16.10
C ARG A 344 3.30 -20.98 -16.73
N ASP A 345 2.41 -20.38 -17.50
CA ASP A 345 2.68 -19.12 -18.20
C ASP A 345 2.89 -17.95 -17.22
N LYS A 346 2.17 -17.95 -16.08
CA LYS A 346 2.39 -16.99 -15.00
C LYS A 346 3.72 -17.21 -14.28
N ILE A 347 4.14 -18.46 -14.07
CA ILE A 347 5.42 -18.80 -13.43
C ILE A 347 6.60 -18.50 -14.36
N ALA A 348 6.46 -18.78 -15.66
CA ALA A 348 7.48 -18.50 -16.65
C ALA A 348 7.84 -17.01 -16.71
N ARG A 349 6.88 -16.12 -16.42
CA ARG A 349 7.10 -14.66 -16.29
C ARG A 349 7.91 -14.26 -15.05
N LEU A 350 8.08 -15.15 -14.06
CA LEU A 350 8.80 -14.88 -12.81
C LEU A 350 10.26 -15.35 -12.80
N ILE A 351 10.68 -16.17 -13.78
CA ILE A 351 12.04 -16.73 -13.86
C ILE A 351 12.82 -15.94 -14.92
N PRO A 352 13.77 -15.07 -14.53
CA PRO A 352 14.60 -14.35 -15.49
C PRO A 352 15.75 -15.24 -15.96
N GLU A 353 15.71 -15.68 -17.21
CA GLU A 353 16.91 -16.14 -17.93
C GLU A 353 17.44 -14.99 -18.79
N ASN A 354 18.54 -14.38 -18.34
CA ASN A 354 19.35 -13.33 -18.99
C ASN A 354 18.57 -12.23 -19.71
N GLY A 355 18.44 -11.08 -19.03
CA GLY A 355 17.63 -9.96 -19.49
C GLY A 355 16.15 -10.24 -19.26
N SER A 356 15.35 -9.19 -19.07
CA SER A 356 13.91 -9.34 -18.99
C SER A 356 13.40 -9.80 -20.35
N ARG A 357 13.22 -11.11 -20.54
CA ARG A 357 12.55 -11.67 -21.73
C ARG A 357 11.07 -11.36 -21.64
N VAL A 358 10.64 -10.37 -22.41
CA VAL A 358 9.25 -9.91 -22.43
C VAL A 358 8.71 -10.06 -23.84
N ARG A 359 7.46 -10.54 -23.99
CA ARG A 359 6.85 -10.66 -25.32
C ARG A 359 6.38 -9.27 -25.76
N TYR A 360 6.37 -9.03 -27.07
CA TYR A 360 5.93 -7.77 -27.67
C TYR A 360 4.51 -7.30 -27.25
N GLY A 361 3.68 -8.16 -26.65
CA GLY A 361 2.34 -7.83 -26.15
C GLY A 361 2.21 -7.50 -24.65
N ASP A 362 3.28 -7.59 -23.86
CA ASP A 362 3.20 -7.33 -22.41
C ASP A 362 3.26 -5.81 -22.10
N ASP A 363 2.65 -5.39 -20.99
CA ASP A 363 2.69 -4.00 -20.52
C ASP A 363 4.09 -3.63 -20.01
N ILE A 364 4.69 -2.62 -20.63
CA ILE A 364 6.01 -2.08 -20.26
C ILE A 364 5.83 -0.69 -19.67
N ARG A 365 6.34 -0.48 -18.44
CA ARG A 365 6.37 0.83 -17.81
C ARG A 365 7.81 1.35 -17.78
N PRO A 366 8.16 2.37 -18.60
CA PRO A 366 9.52 2.90 -18.62
C PRO A 366 9.85 3.69 -17.35
N HIS A 367 11.12 3.66 -16.95
CA HIS A 367 11.68 4.61 -15.98
C HIS A 367 11.95 5.94 -16.67
N TYR A 368 11.29 7.01 -16.24
CA TYR A 368 11.53 8.36 -16.76
C TYR A 368 12.79 8.96 -16.14
N LEU A 369 13.78 9.31 -16.96
CA LEU A 369 15.01 9.98 -16.51
C LEU A 369 14.71 11.37 -15.95
N PHE A 370 13.85 12.13 -16.64
CA PHE A 370 13.39 13.45 -16.21
C PHE A 370 11.91 13.40 -15.85
N ARG A 371 11.62 13.46 -14.55
CA ARG A 371 10.24 13.61 -14.04
C ARG A 371 9.78 15.06 -13.97
N PHE A 372 10.75 15.97 -13.90
CA PHE A 372 10.56 17.42 -13.97
C PHE A 372 11.56 17.96 -14.99
N THR A 373 11.10 18.85 -15.86
CA THR A 373 11.87 19.35 -16.99
C THR A 373 11.92 20.87 -16.94
N GLU A 374 13.11 21.46 -16.78
CA GLU A 374 13.27 22.92 -16.82
C GLU A 374 13.30 23.44 -18.26
N LYS A 375 14.00 22.71 -19.14
CA LYS A 375 14.05 23.00 -20.57
C LYS A 375 13.81 21.71 -21.36
N HIS A 376 12.84 21.71 -22.27
CA HIS A 376 12.58 20.56 -23.15
C HIS A 376 13.62 20.51 -24.29
N PHE A 377 13.24 20.04 -25.48
CA PHE A 377 14.17 20.08 -26.61
C PHE A 377 14.45 21.52 -27.03
N SER A 378 15.74 21.84 -27.20
CA SER A 378 16.22 23.13 -27.72
C SER A 378 16.76 23.01 -29.15
N ALA A 379 17.23 21.82 -29.53
CA ALA A 379 17.67 21.49 -30.88
C ALA A 379 17.41 20.00 -31.16
N LEU A 380 17.15 19.68 -32.43
CA LEU A 380 17.02 18.32 -32.94
C LEU A 380 17.75 18.18 -34.27
N HIS A 381 18.35 17.01 -34.47
CA HIS A 381 19.02 16.62 -35.70
C HIS A 381 18.61 15.20 -36.08
N ILE A 382 17.87 15.09 -37.17
CA ILE A 382 17.46 13.83 -37.76
C ILE A 382 18.48 13.51 -38.85
N GLU A 383 19.53 12.77 -38.47
CA GLU A 383 20.55 12.31 -39.41
C GLU A 383 19.93 11.40 -40.47
N ARG A 384 19.11 10.45 -40.03
CA ARG A 384 18.36 9.56 -40.92
C ARG A 384 17.12 9.00 -40.22
N TYR A 385 15.94 9.24 -40.76
CA TYR A 385 14.70 8.60 -40.28
C TYR A 385 13.68 8.53 -41.41
N ASN A 386 13.31 7.33 -41.85
CA ASN A 386 12.48 7.12 -43.04
C ASN A 386 13.01 7.89 -44.27
N ARG A 387 12.33 8.99 -44.68
CA ARG A 387 12.72 9.85 -45.82
C ARG A 387 13.46 11.13 -45.40
N LEU A 388 13.65 11.34 -44.10
CA LEU A 388 14.36 12.48 -43.56
C LEU A 388 15.85 12.15 -43.53
N PHE A 389 16.66 13.01 -44.14
CA PHE A 389 18.12 12.90 -44.20
C PHE A 389 18.74 14.24 -43.85
N ASP A 390 19.62 14.26 -42.85
CA ASP A 390 20.32 15.46 -42.34
C ASP A 390 19.39 16.67 -42.09
N LEU A 391 18.24 16.44 -41.46
CA LEU A 391 17.27 17.50 -41.14
C LEU A 391 17.57 18.09 -39.75
N LYS A 392 17.80 19.40 -39.68
CA LYS A 392 18.07 20.12 -38.42
C LYS A 392 16.93 21.05 -38.07
N LEU A 393 16.38 20.91 -36.87
CA LEU A 393 15.41 21.83 -36.28
C LEU A 393 16.13 22.71 -35.25
N LYS A 394 15.99 24.02 -35.43
CA LYS A 394 16.49 25.08 -34.54
C LYS A 394 15.33 25.95 -34.08
N ALA A 395 15.53 26.73 -33.02
CA ALA A 395 14.50 27.61 -32.45
C ALA A 395 13.24 26.83 -32.04
N ILE A 396 13.44 25.70 -31.36
CA ILE A 396 12.35 24.88 -30.84
C ILE A 396 11.76 25.60 -29.63
N ASN A 397 10.45 25.80 -29.61
CA ASN A 397 9.72 26.48 -28.55
C ASN A 397 8.75 25.53 -27.83
N GLN A 398 7.82 26.06 -27.01
CA GLN A 398 6.81 25.25 -26.35
C GLN A 398 5.84 24.63 -27.35
N VAL A 399 5.44 25.37 -28.39
CA VAL A 399 4.58 24.85 -29.48
C VAL A 399 5.33 24.90 -30.80
N ASN A 400 5.44 23.74 -31.45
CA ASN A 400 6.17 23.56 -32.70
C ASN A 400 5.22 23.01 -33.77
N ILE A 401 4.82 23.88 -34.70
CA ILE A 401 3.86 23.56 -35.76
C ILE A 401 4.63 23.12 -37.00
N ILE A 402 4.33 21.94 -37.53
CA ILE A 402 4.99 21.36 -38.70
C ILE A 402 4.00 21.35 -39.86
N ALA A 403 4.25 22.21 -40.84
CA ALA A 403 3.46 22.40 -42.05
C ALA A 403 4.21 21.94 -43.30
N GLY A 404 3.46 21.76 -44.39
CA GLY A 404 4.00 21.45 -45.72
C GLY A 404 3.07 20.54 -46.51
N ILE A 405 3.39 20.33 -47.78
CA ILE A 405 2.59 19.50 -48.69
C ILE A 405 2.48 18.03 -48.22
N ASN A 406 1.53 17.29 -48.80
CA ASN A 406 1.47 15.85 -48.59
C ASN A 406 2.82 15.22 -48.96
N ASN A 407 3.19 14.17 -48.23
CA ASN A 407 4.43 13.44 -48.49
C ASN A 407 5.74 14.20 -48.17
N SER A 408 5.67 15.36 -47.49
CA SER A 408 6.84 16.15 -47.07
C SER A 408 7.57 15.62 -45.82
N GLY A 409 7.10 14.53 -45.21
CA GLY A 409 7.74 13.89 -44.05
C GLY A 409 7.27 14.36 -42.67
N LYS A 410 6.14 15.08 -42.56
CA LYS A 410 5.61 15.60 -41.28
C LYS A 410 5.41 14.52 -40.21
N THR A 411 4.65 13.46 -40.51
CA THR A 411 4.45 12.33 -39.59
C THR A 411 5.77 11.68 -39.21
N SER A 412 6.69 11.49 -40.18
CA SER A 412 8.02 10.91 -39.90
C SER A 412 8.88 11.78 -39.00
N LEU A 413 8.69 13.11 -39.03
CA LEU A 413 9.36 14.02 -38.11
C LEU A 413 8.81 13.87 -36.68
N LEU A 414 7.48 13.80 -36.52
CA LEU A 414 6.86 13.54 -35.23
C LEU A 414 7.24 12.18 -34.66
N GLU A 415 7.26 11.13 -35.48
CA GLU A 415 7.71 9.79 -35.10
C GLU A 415 9.18 9.79 -34.63
N ALA A 416 10.06 10.56 -35.28
CA ALA A 416 11.47 10.69 -34.89
C ALA A 416 11.61 11.39 -33.53
N VAL A 417 10.87 12.47 -33.30
CA VAL A 417 10.83 13.19 -32.02
C VAL A 417 10.33 12.27 -30.91
N TYR A 418 9.20 11.60 -31.14
CA TYR A 418 8.64 10.66 -30.16
C TYR A 418 9.60 9.50 -29.88
N SER A 419 10.24 8.92 -30.90
CA SER A 419 11.22 7.84 -30.72
C SER A 419 12.41 8.27 -29.86
N LEU A 420 12.94 9.49 -30.08
CA LEU A 420 14.01 10.05 -29.25
C LEU A 420 13.59 10.18 -27.77
N THR A 421 12.33 10.54 -27.49
CA THR A 421 11.82 10.59 -26.11
C THR A 421 11.70 9.23 -25.44
N GLN A 422 11.65 8.16 -26.21
CA GLN A 422 11.42 6.80 -25.73
C GLN A 422 12.71 6.02 -25.46
N LEU A 423 13.90 6.58 -25.73
CA LEU A 423 15.21 5.97 -25.46
C LEU A 423 15.26 4.50 -25.90
N ASN A 424 15.52 3.55 -24.98
CA ASN A 424 15.59 2.12 -25.25
C ASN A 424 14.23 1.39 -25.09
N ASN A 425 13.11 2.12 -25.09
CA ASN A 425 11.78 1.51 -25.16
C ASN A 425 11.45 1.09 -26.61
N ILE A 426 12.08 0.00 -27.06
CA ILE A 426 11.90 -0.52 -28.43
C ILE A 426 10.44 -0.87 -28.76
N LYS A 427 9.63 -1.24 -27.76
CA LYS A 427 8.20 -1.48 -27.94
C LYS A 427 7.49 -0.24 -28.46
N ALA A 428 7.84 0.96 -27.99
CA ALA A 428 7.22 2.20 -28.45
C ALA A 428 7.44 2.42 -29.95
N TYR A 429 8.66 2.16 -30.44
CA TYR A 429 8.94 2.23 -31.88
C TYR A 429 8.18 1.15 -32.66
N LEU A 430 8.18 -0.10 -32.17
CA LEU A 430 7.44 -1.18 -32.81
C LEU A 430 5.92 -0.93 -32.85
N ASP A 431 5.36 -0.26 -31.85
CA ASP A 431 3.96 0.18 -31.84
C ASP A 431 3.69 1.23 -32.95
N ILE A 432 4.59 2.20 -33.18
CA ILE A 432 4.51 3.13 -34.33
C ILE A 432 4.45 2.34 -35.64
N VAL A 433 5.37 1.38 -35.82
CA VAL A 433 5.45 0.52 -37.01
C VAL A 433 4.18 -0.30 -37.19
N ARG A 434 3.64 -0.84 -36.09
CA ARG A 434 2.39 -1.60 -36.08
C ARG A 434 1.20 -0.76 -36.53
N TYR A 435 1.05 0.44 -35.97
CA TYR A 435 -0.03 1.36 -36.34
C TYR A 435 0.08 1.82 -37.79
N ARG A 436 1.31 2.14 -38.23
CA ARG A 436 1.58 2.51 -39.62
C ARG A 436 1.26 1.40 -40.62
N GLY A 437 1.54 0.14 -40.24
CA GLY A 437 1.18 -1.05 -41.00
C GLY A 437 -0.29 -1.45 -40.90
N LYS A 438 -1.08 -0.77 -40.05
CA LYS A 438 -2.50 -1.08 -39.74
C LYS A 438 -2.70 -2.52 -39.27
N PHE A 439 -1.78 -3.03 -38.45
CA PHE A 439 -1.87 -4.39 -37.92
C PHE A 439 -2.66 -4.40 -36.60
N TYR A 440 -3.85 -5.01 -36.63
CA TYR A 440 -4.76 -5.05 -35.48
C TYR A 440 -4.55 -6.27 -34.56
N GLN A 441 -4.02 -7.38 -35.09
CA GLN A 441 -3.87 -8.66 -34.37
C GLN A 441 -2.44 -8.94 -33.84
N GLY A 442 -1.51 -8.00 -33.98
CA GLY A 442 -0.10 -8.18 -33.58
C GLY A 442 0.86 -7.51 -34.56
N LEU A 443 2.17 -7.68 -34.36
CA LEU A 443 3.19 -7.15 -35.27
C LEU A 443 3.48 -8.16 -36.39
N ASN A 444 3.36 -7.73 -37.64
CA ASN A 444 3.84 -8.52 -38.78
C ASN A 444 5.36 -8.35 -38.94
N THR A 445 6.13 -9.24 -38.31
CA THR A 445 7.60 -9.21 -38.27
C THR A 445 8.26 -9.26 -39.65
N GLN A 446 7.72 -10.05 -40.58
CA GLN A 446 8.20 -10.08 -41.97
C GLN A 446 8.04 -8.72 -42.65
N TRP A 447 6.92 -8.04 -42.40
CA TRP A 447 6.71 -6.68 -42.89
C TRP A 447 7.71 -5.72 -42.25
N VAL A 448 7.92 -5.80 -40.94
CA VAL A 448 8.92 -4.96 -40.23
C VAL A 448 10.30 -5.12 -40.84
N VAL A 449 10.83 -6.34 -40.93
CA VAL A 449 12.19 -6.59 -41.46
C VAL A 449 12.34 -6.05 -42.88
N ARG A 450 11.32 -6.21 -43.74
CA ARG A 450 11.36 -5.73 -45.13
C ARG A 450 11.30 -4.21 -45.27
N HIS A 451 10.66 -3.50 -44.34
CA HIS A 451 10.38 -2.06 -44.47
C HIS A 451 11.26 -1.18 -43.59
N LEU A 452 11.86 -1.76 -42.56
CA LEU A 452 12.82 -1.10 -41.70
C LEU A 452 14.15 -1.17 -42.46
N GLY A 453 14.47 -0.09 -43.17
CA GLY A 453 15.59 -0.02 -44.11
C GLY A 453 16.96 0.01 -43.41
N GLY A 454 17.81 0.97 -43.77
CA GLY A 454 19.08 1.18 -43.05
C GLY A 454 18.88 1.81 -41.66
N SER A 455 19.97 1.97 -40.91
CA SER A 455 19.88 2.49 -39.54
C SER A 455 19.24 3.88 -39.48
N MET A 456 18.41 4.09 -38.46
CA MET A 456 17.76 5.36 -38.17
C MET A 456 18.49 6.03 -37.02
N LYS A 457 18.79 7.32 -37.16
CA LYS A 457 19.61 8.11 -36.23
C LYS A 457 18.95 9.46 -35.97
N VAL A 458 18.69 9.73 -34.71
CA VAL A 458 18.09 10.98 -34.23
C VAL A 458 18.88 11.45 -33.01
N SER A 459 19.25 12.72 -32.99
CA SER A 459 19.91 13.36 -31.87
C SER A 459 19.26 14.69 -31.52
N GLY A 460 19.52 15.18 -30.32
CA GLY A 460 18.98 16.44 -29.84
C GLY A 460 19.58 16.90 -28.53
N VAL A 461 19.07 18.01 -28.01
CA VAL A 461 19.46 18.53 -26.70
C VAL A 461 18.19 18.70 -25.86
N PHE A 462 18.03 17.86 -24.85
CA PHE A 462 16.90 17.85 -23.91
C PHE A 462 17.40 18.16 -22.50
N ASN A 463 16.77 19.13 -21.82
CA ASN A 463 17.19 19.57 -20.49
C ASN A 463 18.68 19.94 -20.43
N GLU A 464 19.15 20.64 -21.48
CA GLU A 464 20.55 21.03 -21.71
C GLU A 464 21.54 19.88 -21.88
N ARG A 465 21.06 18.65 -22.05
CA ARG A 465 21.87 17.45 -22.20
C ARG A 465 21.78 16.89 -23.61
N PRO A 466 22.91 16.51 -24.24
CA PRO A 466 22.87 15.83 -25.52
C PRO A 466 22.21 14.45 -25.38
N VAL A 467 21.29 14.15 -26.29
CA VAL A 467 20.61 12.86 -26.40
C VAL A 467 20.81 12.32 -27.80
N TYR A 468 21.06 11.02 -27.88
CA TYR A 468 21.21 10.26 -29.11
C TYR A 468 20.30 9.03 -29.09
N TRP A 469 19.81 8.65 -30.25
CA TRP A 469 18.98 7.48 -30.48
C TRP A 469 19.31 6.89 -31.85
N GLU A 470 19.65 5.61 -31.87
CA GLU A 470 19.92 4.83 -33.07
C GLU A 470 19.17 3.49 -33.04
N LEU A 471 18.55 3.18 -34.16
CA LEU A 471 17.90 1.90 -34.40
C LEU A 471 18.56 1.23 -35.61
N SER A 472 19.10 0.03 -35.43
CA SER A 472 19.74 -0.77 -36.47
C SER A 472 19.08 -2.15 -36.60
N GLN A 473 19.31 -2.80 -37.73
CA GLN A 473 19.01 -4.21 -37.92
C GLN A 473 20.30 -5.01 -37.96
N GLU A 474 20.39 -6.06 -37.16
CA GLU A 474 21.60 -6.87 -37.00
C GLU A 474 21.21 -8.34 -36.79
N GLU A 475 22.01 -9.25 -37.36
CA GLU A 475 21.87 -10.67 -37.04
C GLU A 475 22.38 -10.92 -35.62
N THR A 476 21.63 -11.68 -34.81
CA THR A 476 22.06 -11.99 -33.44
C THR A 476 23.04 -13.17 -33.39
N ASP A 477 24.08 -12.99 -32.58
CA ASP A 477 25.02 -14.02 -32.15
C ASP A 477 24.54 -14.77 -30.88
N ASP A 478 23.39 -14.38 -30.33
CA ASP A 478 22.81 -15.01 -29.15
C ASP A 478 22.46 -16.48 -29.41
N ASP A 479 22.61 -17.32 -28.38
CA ASP A 479 22.24 -18.73 -28.38
C ASP A 479 20.70 -18.89 -28.26
N ILE A 480 20.00 -18.56 -29.35
CA ILE A 480 18.56 -18.68 -29.51
C ILE A 480 18.20 -19.78 -30.51
N ASP A 481 16.99 -20.33 -30.39
CA ASP A 481 16.42 -21.18 -31.43
C ASP A 481 16.23 -20.38 -32.73
N LYS A 482 17.16 -20.52 -33.68
CA LYS A 482 17.14 -19.84 -34.98
C LYS A 482 16.05 -20.39 -35.92
N THR A 483 15.27 -21.39 -35.49
CA THR A 483 14.10 -21.85 -36.25
C THR A 483 13.08 -20.73 -36.37
N GLN A 484 12.79 -20.31 -37.61
CA GLN A 484 11.92 -19.17 -37.94
C GLN A 484 12.45 -17.79 -37.52
N TYR A 485 13.71 -17.67 -37.10
CA TYR A 485 14.33 -16.36 -36.85
C TYR A 485 14.45 -15.57 -38.16
N LEU A 486 14.09 -14.29 -38.12
CA LEU A 486 14.16 -13.39 -39.28
C LEU A 486 15.34 -12.44 -39.16
N ASN A 487 15.32 -11.59 -38.13
CA ASN A 487 16.38 -10.62 -37.86
C ASN A 487 16.24 -10.07 -36.42
N SER A 488 17.21 -9.29 -35.96
CA SER A 488 17.08 -8.52 -34.73
C SER A 488 17.05 -7.03 -35.03
N ILE A 489 16.27 -6.31 -34.23
CA ILE A 489 16.33 -4.86 -34.18
C ILE A 489 17.07 -4.49 -32.90
N VAL A 490 18.15 -3.74 -33.04
CA VAL A 490 18.94 -3.24 -31.92
C VAL A 490 18.65 -1.75 -31.78
N LEU A 491 18.37 -1.32 -30.56
CA LEU A 491 18.10 0.06 -30.23
C LEU A 491 19.10 0.55 -29.20
N GLN A 492 19.87 1.55 -29.58
CA GLN A 492 20.90 2.19 -28.76
C GLN A 492 20.52 3.65 -28.54
N ALA A 493 20.43 4.05 -27.28
CA ALA A 493 20.21 5.43 -26.90
C ALA A 493 21.31 5.88 -25.94
N GLN A 494 21.61 7.17 -25.96
CA GLN A 494 22.61 7.76 -25.06
C GLN A 494 22.10 9.10 -24.54
N VAL A 495 22.26 9.34 -23.24
CA VAL A 495 22.04 10.64 -22.60
C VAL A 495 23.33 11.02 -21.90
N GLU A 496 23.97 12.10 -22.34
CA GLU A 496 25.33 12.47 -21.90
C GLU A 496 26.35 11.34 -22.08
N GLN A 497 26.69 10.61 -21.01
CA GLN A 497 27.65 9.50 -21.00
C GLN A 497 26.98 8.15 -20.71
N GLU A 498 25.70 8.14 -20.36
CA GLU A 498 24.96 6.92 -20.06
C GLU A 498 24.37 6.33 -21.33
N ALA A 499 24.62 5.05 -21.57
CA ALA A 499 24.10 4.30 -22.70
C ALA A 499 22.98 3.35 -22.26
N TYR A 500 21.94 3.27 -23.08
CA TYR A 500 20.76 2.43 -22.87
C TYR A 500 20.56 1.59 -24.13
N GLU A 501 20.34 0.29 -23.94
CA GLU A 501 20.21 -0.63 -25.06
C GLU A 501 19.00 -1.55 -24.86
N SER A 502 18.40 -1.94 -25.98
CA SER A 502 17.38 -2.99 -26.03
C SER A 502 17.39 -3.66 -27.39
N THR A 503 17.10 -4.95 -27.43
CA THR A 503 17.09 -5.74 -28.65
C THR A 503 15.75 -6.45 -28.79
N ALA A 504 15.21 -6.49 -30.00
CA ALA A 504 14.02 -7.27 -30.33
C ALA A 504 14.38 -8.33 -31.36
N HIS A 505 14.32 -9.61 -30.99
CA HIS A 505 14.45 -10.71 -31.94
C HIS A 505 13.10 -10.97 -32.61
N LEU A 506 13.09 -10.92 -33.93
CA LEU A 506 11.91 -11.08 -34.76
C LEU A 506 11.85 -12.49 -35.35
N PHE A 507 10.69 -13.12 -35.27
CA PHE A 507 10.43 -14.47 -35.76
C PHE A 507 9.26 -14.49 -36.73
N GLN A 508 9.21 -15.49 -37.62
CA GLN A 508 8.20 -15.58 -38.67
C GLN A 508 6.80 -15.94 -38.15
N GLU A 509 6.70 -16.94 -37.26
CA GLU A 509 5.40 -17.44 -36.74
C GLU A 509 5.35 -17.47 -35.20
N LYS A 510 6.41 -17.01 -34.53
CA LYS A 510 6.48 -16.84 -33.07
C LYS A 510 6.36 -15.37 -32.70
N ASP A 511 5.86 -15.09 -31.50
CA ASP A 511 5.89 -13.74 -30.92
C ASP A 511 7.31 -13.20 -30.90
N SER A 512 7.47 -11.90 -31.20
CA SER A 512 8.77 -11.24 -31.06
C SER A 512 9.17 -11.19 -29.59
N THR A 513 10.45 -11.48 -29.32
CA THR A 513 11.01 -11.46 -27.96
C THR A 513 11.86 -10.22 -27.78
N LEU A 514 11.58 -9.48 -26.71
CA LEU A 514 12.29 -8.26 -26.34
C LEU A 514 13.30 -8.59 -25.24
N TYR A 515 14.52 -8.06 -25.39
CA TYR A 515 15.65 -8.21 -24.49
C TYR A 515 16.10 -6.83 -24.06
N TYR A 516 16.07 -6.58 -22.76
CA TYR A 516 16.54 -5.36 -22.15
C TYR A 516 16.91 -5.62 -20.69
N ARG A 517 17.82 -4.82 -20.14
CA ARG A 517 18.12 -4.85 -18.71
C ARG A 517 17.04 -4.11 -17.92
N GLU A 518 16.78 -2.87 -18.32
CA GLU A 518 15.74 -1.98 -17.82
C GLU A 518 15.30 -1.09 -18.98
N ILE A 519 14.03 -0.65 -18.98
CA ILE A 519 13.52 0.27 -20.01
C ILE A 519 13.43 1.67 -19.43
N PHE A 520 14.03 2.61 -20.13
CA PHE A 520 14.03 4.03 -19.82
C PHE A 520 13.32 4.82 -20.91
N ALA A 521 12.82 5.99 -20.53
CA ALA A 521 12.37 7.03 -21.44
C ALA A 521 12.88 8.39 -20.91
N LEU A 522 13.07 9.39 -21.78
CA LEU A 522 13.53 10.71 -21.35
C LEU A 522 12.54 11.36 -20.39
N CYS A 523 11.27 11.38 -20.78
CA CYS A 523 10.18 12.03 -20.06
C CYS A 523 8.86 11.31 -20.40
N ARG A 524 7.77 11.72 -19.76
CA ARG A 524 6.44 11.28 -20.20
C ARG A 524 6.13 11.87 -21.57
N SER A 525 5.90 11.01 -22.54
CA SER A 525 5.53 11.45 -23.89
C SER A 525 4.44 10.59 -24.49
N ALA A 526 3.72 11.17 -25.44
CA ALA A 526 2.67 10.51 -26.19
C ALA A 526 2.72 10.92 -27.67
N PHE A 527 2.23 10.02 -28.51
CA PHE A 527 1.98 10.26 -29.92
C PHE A 527 0.50 9.95 -30.20
N THR A 528 -0.20 10.88 -30.84
CA THR A 528 -1.60 10.69 -31.26
C THR A 528 -1.81 11.11 -32.70
N SER A 529 -2.68 10.40 -33.40
CA SER A 529 -3.06 10.63 -34.81
C SER A 529 -4.52 10.22 -34.97
N PRO A 530 -5.32 10.87 -35.84
CA PRO A 530 -6.71 10.46 -36.08
C PRO A 530 -6.82 9.02 -36.59
N TYR A 531 -5.73 8.45 -37.13
CA TYR A 531 -5.69 7.09 -37.65
C TYR A 531 -5.15 6.08 -36.64
N GLN A 532 -4.77 6.50 -35.42
CA GLN A 532 -4.16 5.67 -34.39
C GLN A 532 -4.91 5.80 -33.07
N HIS A 533 -5.66 4.77 -32.70
CA HIS A 533 -6.40 4.75 -31.43
C HIS A 533 -5.65 3.87 -30.42
N ASN A 534 -5.08 4.50 -29.40
CA ASN A 534 -4.42 3.81 -28.28
C ASN A 534 -5.29 3.90 -27.01
N TYR A 535 -6.33 3.07 -26.95
CA TYR A 535 -7.27 3.02 -25.81
C TYR A 535 -6.59 2.75 -24.47
N HIS A 536 -5.49 1.98 -24.45
CA HIS A 536 -4.74 1.74 -23.22
C HIS A 536 -4.09 3.03 -22.70
N LEU A 537 -3.42 3.79 -23.57
CA LEU A 537 -2.83 5.07 -23.22
C LEU A 537 -3.89 6.08 -22.76
N LEU A 538 -5.04 6.12 -23.44
CA LEU A 538 -6.17 7.00 -23.07
C LEU A 538 -6.71 6.69 -21.67
N ARG A 539 -6.79 5.42 -21.28
CA ARG A 539 -7.17 5.03 -19.91
C ARG A 539 -6.18 5.57 -18.87
N LEU A 540 -4.87 5.45 -19.13
CA LEU A 540 -3.84 5.98 -18.25
C LEU A 540 -3.90 7.52 -18.18
N ALA A 541 -4.13 8.17 -19.32
CA ALA A 541 -4.26 9.61 -19.42
C ALA A 541 -5.49 10.13 -18.65
N HIS A 542 -6.63 9.44 -18.74
CA HIS A 542 -7.82 9.75 -17.96
C HIS A 542 -7.57 9.64 -16.46
N ALA A 543 -6.96 8.55 -16.00
CA ALA A 543 -6.62 8.39 -14.58
C ALA A 543 -5.69 9.51 -14.07
N HIS A 544 -4.76 9.95 -14.91
CA HIS A 544 -3.90 11.10 -14.61
C HIS A 544 -4.69 12.41 -14.55
N ALA A 545 -5.55 12.67 -15.54
CA ALA A 545 -6.36 13.88 -15.60
C ALA A 545 -7.34 14.01 -14.43
N VAL A 546 -7.90 12.89 -13.94
CA VAL A 546 -8.73 12.87 -12.71
C VAL A 546 -7.90 13.28 -11.49
N ARG A 547 -6.70 12.70 -11.33
CA ARG A 547 -5.80 13.02 -10.22
C ARG A 547 -5.39 14.50 -10.21
N GLU A 548 -5.10 15.06 -11.38
CA GLU A 548 -4.70 16.45 -11.56
C GLU A 548 -5.89 17.43 -11.65
N LYS A 549 -7.14 16.94 -11.46
CA LYS A 549 -8.40 17.71 -11.52
C LYS A 549 -8.59 18.49 -12.83
N VAL A 550 -8.11 17.96 -13.95
CA VAL A 550 -8.18 18.60 -15.29
C VAL A 550 -9.46 18.27 -16.03
N ILE A 551 -10.07 17.10 -15.73
CA ILE A 551 -11.31 16.65 -16.38
C ILE A 551 -12.39 17.74 -16.34
N GLY A 552 -12.52 18.44 -15.21
CA GLY A 552 -13.50 19.53 -15.09
C GLY A 552 -13.25 20.70 -16.06
N ASP A 553 -12.00 21.01 -16.38
CA ASP A 553 -11.66 22.07 -17.35
C ASP A 553 -11.93 21.59 -18.79
N ILE A 554 -11.63 20.33 -19.09
CA ILE A 554 -11.92 19.70 -20.39
C ILE A 554 -13.44 19.66 -20.65
N LEU A 555 -14.21 19.20 -19.67
CA LEU A 555 -15.68 19.15 -19.77
C LEU A 555 -16.28 20.55 -19.89
N ARG A 556 -15.73 21.54 -19.18
CA ARG A 556 -16.16 22.94 -19.30
C ARG A 556 -15.91 23.47 -20.71
N PHE A 557 -14.72 23.25 -21.27
CA PHE A 557 -14.40 23.63 -22.64
C PHE A 557 -15.36 22.99 -23.64
N LEU A 558 -15.56 21.67 -23.54
CA LEU A 558 -16.47 20.94 -24.43
C LEU A 558 -17.91 21.48 -24.32
N ARG A 559 -18.39 21.76 -23.11
CA ARG A 559 -19.74 22.28 -22.88
C ARG A 559 -19.91 23.70 -23.43
N GLU A 560 -18.95 24.58 -23.20
CA GLU A 560 -19.06 25.99 -23.59
C GLU A 560 -18.84 26.22 -25.09
N LYS A 561 -17.99 25.41 -25.73
CA LYS A 561 -17.53 25.66 -27.11
C LYS A 561 -18.02 24.64 -28.13
N VAL A 562 -18.40 23.43 -27.72
CA VAL A 562 -18.74 22.35 -28.64
C VAL A 562 -20.21 21.93 -28.51
N ASP A 563 -20.63 21.53 -27.31
CA ASP A 563 -22.00 21.07 -27.06
C ASP A 563 -22.50 21.47 -25.66
N PRO A 564 -23.37 22.50 -25.56
CA PRO A 564 -23.96 22.95 -24.29
C PRO A 564 -24.78 21.89 -23.54
N MET A 565 -25.25 20.84 -24.23
CA MET A 565 -26.05 19.78 -23.62
C MET A 565 -25.20 18.71 -22.94
N LEU A 566 -23.88 18.70 -23.19
CA LEU A 566 -22.94 17.75 -22.58
C LEU A 566 -22.84 17.97 -21.08
N GLN A 567 -23.16 16.93 -20.30
CA GLN A 567 -23.09 16.95 -18.85
C GLN A 567 -21.77 16.37 -18.35
N ASP A 568 -21.42 15.16 -18.79
CA ASP A 568 -20.24 14.44 -18.28
C ASP A 568 -19.69 13.42 -19.29
N ILE A 569 -18.43 13.02 -19.10
CA ILE A 569 -17.78 11.91 -19.82
C ILE A 569 -17.13 10.99 -18.78
N GLU A 570 -17.67 9.78 -18.63
CA GLU A 570 -17.23 8.79 -17.65
C GLU A 570 -16.54 7.59 -18.29
N LEU A 571 -15.52 7.04 -17.63
CA LEU A 571 -14.90 5.78 -18.05
C LEU A 571 -15.60 4.60 -17.36
N VAL A 572 -16.25 3.75 -18.14
CA VAL A 572 -16.99 2.56 -17.68
C VAL A 572 -16.28 1.30 -18.14
N GLU A 573 -16.26 0.26 -17.29
CA GLU A 573 -15.72 -1.06 -17.65
C GLU A 573 -16.87 -2.04 -17.94
N ILE A 574 -16.97 -2.50 -19.19
CA ILE A 574 -18.02 -3.41 -19.67
C ILE A 574 -17.35 -4.64 -20.26
N ALA A 575 -17.65 -5.82 -19.71
CA ALA A 575 -17.12 -7.11 -20.18
C ALA A 575 -15.57 -7.17 -20.32
N GLY A 576 -14.84 -6.43 -19.48
CA GLY A 576 -13.38 -6.34 -19.52
C GLY A 576 -12.82 -5.28 -20.48
N GLU A 577 -13.67 -4.51 -21.17
CA GLU A 577 -13.27 -3.36 -21.98
C GLU A 577 -13.61 -2.05 -21.26
N SER A 578 -12.62 -1.15 -21.13
CA SER A 578 -12.85 0.19 -20.62
C SER A 578 -13.25 1.13 -21.77
N ARG A 579 -14.40 1.79 -21.65
CA ARG A 579 -14.95 2.70 -22.67
C ARG A 579 -15.46 4.00 -22.07
N PHE A 580 -15.33 5.10 -22.81
CA PHE A 580 -15.86 6.39 -22.39
C PHE A 580 -17.33 6.50 -22.79
N TYR A 581 -18.18 6.93 -21.86
CA TYR A 581 -19.60 7.17 -22.04
C TYR A 581 -19.90 8.64 -21.80
N VAL A 582 -20.67 9.24 -22.70
CA VAL A 582 -21.10 10.64 -22.65
C VAL A 582 -22.52 10.70 -22.10
N SER A 583 -22.72 11.52 -21.07
CA SER A 583 -24.03 11.88 -20.54
C SER A 583 -24.41 13.27 -21.05
N ALA A 584 -25.58 13.40 -21.67
CA ALA A 584 -26.07 14.66 -22.23
C ALA A 584 -27.58 14.81 -22.02
N GLN A 585 -28.07 16.06 -21.90
CA GLN A 585 -29.48 16.35 -21.55
C GLN A 585 -30.51 15.86 -22.57
N ASN A 586 -30.09 15.68 -23.83
CA ASN A 586 -30.93 15.28 -24.95
C ASN A 586 -31.05 13.75 -25.12
N HIS A 587 -30.37 12.97 -24.29
CA HIS A 587 -30.41 11.51 -24.32
C HIS A 587 -30.92 10.95 -23.00
N ASP A 588 -31.89 10.03 -23.06
CA ASP A 588 -32.42 9.34 -21.87
C ASP A 588 -31.39 8.43 -21.21
N GLN A 589 -30.32 8.06 -21.91
CA GLN A 589 -29.24 7.20 -21.46
C GLN A 589 -27.89 7.70 -21.96
N SER A 590 -26.82 7.46 -21.18
CA SER A 590 -25.45 7.73 -21.62
C SER A 590 -25.08 6.86 -22.81
N VAL A 591 -24.37 7.43 -23.78
CA VAL A 591 -23.95 6.74 -25.02
C VAL A 591 -22.44 6.61 -25.07
N ASP A 592 -21.94 5.57 -25.75
CA ASP A 592 -20.51 5.40 -25.99
C ASP A 592 -19.98 6.63 -26.76
N ILE A 593 -18.80 7.16 -26.38
CA ILE A 593 -18.20 8.37 -26.98
C ILE A 593 -18.03 8.25 -28.50
N THR A 594 -17.90 7.02 -29.02
CA THR A 594 -17.82 6.73 -30.45
C THR A 594 -19.10 7.10 -31.21
N GLN A 595 -20.24 7.21 -30.52
CA GLN A 595 -21.51 7.68 -31.08
C GLN A 595 -21.63 9.22 -31.06
N TYR A 596 -20.70 9.91 -30.39
CA TYR A 596 -20.57 11.37 -30.41
C TYR A 596 -19.67 11.83 -31.55
N GLY A 597 -19.75 13.10 -31.93
CA GLY A 597 -18.97 13.67 -33.02
C GLY A 597 -17.45 13.46 -32.85
N GLU A 598 -16.77 13.08 -33.93
CA GLU A 598 -15.32 12.79 -33.94
C GLU A 598 -14.47 13.97 -33.43
N GLY A 599 -14.93 15.22 -33.62
CA GLY A 599 -14.29 16.40 -33.04
C GLY A 599 -14.28 16.42 -31.51
N VAL A 600 -15.35 15.95 -30.85
CA VAL A 600 -15.39 15.83 -29.38
C VAL A 600 -14.39 14.77 -28.92
N GLN A 601 -14.35 13.62 -29.60
CA GLN A 601 -13.38 12.56 -29.31
C GLN A 601 -11.94 13.06 -29.45
N ARG A 602 -11.63 13.79 -30.53
CA ARG A 602 -10.30 14.32 -30.81
C ARG A 602 -9.85 15.37 -29.80
N ILE A 603 -10.71 16.31 -29.45
CA ILE A 603 -10.43 17.35 -28.45
C ILE A 603 -10.22 16.72 -27.07
N PHE A 604 -11.09 15.79 -26.69
CA PHE A 604 -11.00 15.08 -25.42
C PHE A 604 -9.70 14.28 -25.32
N GLU A 605 -9.35 13.51 -26.36
CA GLU A 605 -8.08 12.77 -26.46
C GLU A 605 -6.86 13.70 -26.30
N ILE A 606 -6.76 14.76 -27.11
CA ILE A 606 -5.61 15.66 -27.10
C ILE A 606 -5.46 16.33 -25.72
N ALA A 607 -6.57 16.77 -25.11
CA ALA A 607 -6.54 17.40 -23.81
C ALA A 607 -6.11 16.43 -22.69
N LEU A 608 -6.61 15.18 -22.71
CA LEU A 608 -6.18 14.13 -21.79
C LEU A 608 -4.69 13.82 -21.95
N LEU A 609 -4.21 13.66 -23.19
CA LEU A 609 -2.82 13.36 -23.47
C LEU A 609 -1.88 14.52 -23.11
N THR A 610 -2.35 15.77 -23.23
CA THR A 610 -1.61 16.94 -22.77
C THR A 610 -1.40 16.88 -21.26
N ALA A 611 -2.46 16.59 -20.48
CA ALA A 611 -2.34 16.41 -19.03
C ALA A 611 -1.42 15.22 -18.66
N TYR A 612 -1.52 14.10 -19.40
CA TYR A 612 -0.67 12.92 -19.20
C TYR A 612 0.83 13.22 -19.40
N CYS A 613 1.15 14.05 -20.40
CA CYS A 613 2.53 14.43 -20.76
C CYS A 613 3.11 15.55 -19.88
N SER A 614 2.56 15.78 -18.67
CA SER A 614 3.07 16.79 -17.73
C SER A 614 4.59 16.70 -17.55
N ASN A 615 5.29 17.82 -17.71
CA ASN A 615 6.76 17.95 -17.76
C ASN A 615 7.46 17.18 -18.90
N GLY A 616 6.77 16.93 -20.00
CA GLY A 616 7.29 16.12 -21.11
C GLY A 616 6.82 16.60 -22.48
N VAL A 617 6.66 15.65 -23.42
CA VAL A 617 6.52 15.97 -24.86
C VAL A 617 5.27 15.31 -25.46
N LEU A 618 4.45 16.09 -26.16
CA LEU A 618 3.29 15.58 -26.88
C LEU A 618 3.47 15.76 -28.39
N CYS A 619 3.34 14.66 -29.15
CA CYS A 619 3.34 14.66 -30.61
C CYS A 619 1.91 14.46 -31.14
N ILE A 620 1.40 15.43 -31.91
CA ILE A 620 0.03 15.40 -32.45
C ILE A 620 0.09 15.42 -33.98
N ASP A 621 -0.21 14.30 -34.61
CA ASP A 621 -0.35 14.24 -36.06
C ASP A 621 -1.75 14.69 -36.49
N GLU A 622 -1.83 15.50 -37.55
CA GLU A 622 -3.07 16.07 -38.08
C GLU A 622 -3.96 16.68 -36.99
N PHE A 623 -3.45 17.74 -36.35
CA PHE A 623 -4.11 18.39 -35.22
C PHE A 623 -5.54 18.82 -35.52
N GLU A 624 -5.80 19.37 -36.70
CA GLU A 624 -7.10 19.90 -37.12
C GLU A 624 -8.12 18.84 -37.54
N SER A 625 -7.72 17.57 -37.63
CA SER A 625 -8.58 16.52 -38.18
C SER A 625 -9.87 16.38 -37.36
N ALA A 626 -11.01 16.33 -38.06
CA ALA A 626 -12.36 16.29 -37.48
C ALA A 626 -12.77 17.50 -36.60
N ILE A 627 -11.99 18.59 -36.57
CA ILE A 627 -12.31 19.81 -35.84
C ILE A 627 -12.78 20.89 -36.83
N HIS A 628 -13.97 21.46 -36.57
CA HIS A 628 -14.50 22.53 -37.40
C HIS A 628 -13.66 23.80 -37.25
N LYS A 629 -13.42 24.52 -38.36
CA LYS A 629 -12.55 25.71 -38.40
C LYS A 629 -12.90 26.78 -37.36
N ASP A 630 -14.21 26.98 -37.10
CA ASP A 630 -14.70 28.01 -36.17
C ASP A 630 -14.30 27.71 -34.71
N LEU A 631 -13.95 26.46 -34.39
CA LEU A 631 -13.52 26.03 -33.06
C LEU A 631 -12.00 26.13 -32.87
N LEU A 632 -11.22 26.18 -33.95
CA LEU A 632 -9.75 26.10 -33.91
C LEU A 632 -9.13 27.19 -33.05
N VAL A 633 -9.59 28.44 -33.13
CA VAL A 633 -9.05 29.55 -32.32
C VAL A 633 -9.21 29.25 -30.82
N SER A 634 -10.41 28.82 -30.41
CA SER A 634 -10.66 28.50 -29.00
C SER A 634 -9.91 27.24 -28.53
N PHE A 635 -9.76 26.24 -29.41
CA PHE A 635 -9.10 24.99 -29.06
C PHE A 635 -7.58 25.13 -28.99
N THR A 636 -6.97 25.88 -29.91
CA THR A 636 -5.53 26.18 -29.88
C THR A 636 -5.17 26.98 -28.62
N MET A 637 -6.00 27.97 -28.23
CA MET A 637 -5.85 28.68 -26.95
C MET A 637 -5.92 27.71 -25.75
N PHE A 638 -6.91 26.82 -25.73
CA PHE A 638 -7.07 25.84 -24.66
C PHE A 638 -5.88 24.88 -24.58
N LEU A 639 -5.38 24.40 -25.73
CA LEU A 639 -4.20 23.55 -25.80
C LEU A 639 -2.95 24.28 -25.27
N GLN A 640 -2.74 25.53 -25.65
CA GLN A 640 -1.59 26.32 -25.18
C GLN A 640 -1.66 26.62 -23.68
N ASP A 641 -2.86 26.87 -23.13
CA ASP A 641 -3.07 27.00 -21.69
C ASP A 641 -2.70 25.72 -20.95
N LEU A 642 -3.21 24.56 -21.41
CA LEU A 642 -2.85 23.26 -20.83
C LEU A 642 -1.35 22.98 -20.95
N ALA A 643 -0.74 23.25 -22.11
CA ALA A 643 0.69 23.08 -22.33
C ALA A 643 1.54 23.92 -21.37
N ASN A 644 1.12 25.17 -21.14
CA ASN A 644 1.78 26.07 -20.20
C ASN A 644 1.58 25.62 -18.75
N ARG A 645 0.37 25.21 -18.36
CA ARG A 645 0.03 24.74 -17.01
C ARG A 645 0.75 23.44 -16.63
N PHE A 646 0.83 22.49 -17.57
CA PHE A 646 1.46 21.19 -17.35
C PHE A 646 2.92 21.14 -17.80
N ASN A 647 3.48 22.26 -18.26
CA ASN A 647 4.84 22.35 -18.75
C ASN A 647 5.13 21.27 -19.82
N VAL A 648 4.36 21.29 -20.91
CA VAL A 648 4.46 20.31 -22.01
C VAL A 648 4.99 20.99 -23.26
N GLN A 649 5.97 20.36 -23.92
CA GLN A 649 6.40 20.77 -25.24
C GLN A 649 5.60 20.00 -26.31
N ILE A 650 4.95 20.75 -27.19
CA ILE A 650 4.10 20.22 -28.24
C ILE A 650 4.82 20.27 -29.59
N PHE A 651 4.78 19.15 -30.30
CA PHE A 651 5.07 19.08 -31.72
C PHE A 651 3.81 18.62 -32.42
N LEU A 652 3.32 19.40 -33.38
CA LEU A 652 2.11 19.05 -34.10
C LEU A 652 2.30 19.17 -35.60
N SER A 653 1.60 18.34 -36.37
CA SER A 653 1.53 18.48 -37.82
C SER A 653 0.17 19.02 -38.24
N THR A 654 0.18 19.81 -39.32
CA THR A 654 -1.05 20.33 -39.92
C THR A 654 -0.92 20.46 -41.42
N HIS A 655 -2.04 20.30 -42.11
CA HIS A 655 -2.23 20.63 -43.51
C HIS A 655 -3.12 21.86 -43.69
N SER A 656 -3.71 22.40 -42.62
CA SER A 656 -4.65 23.52 -42.66
C SER A 656 -3.94 24.85 -42.42
N LYS A 657 -4.20 25.82 -43.30
CA LYS A 657 -3.77 27.20 -43.09
C LYS A 657 -4.54 27.80 -41.92
N GLU A 658 -5.84 27.52 -41.85
CA GLU A 658 -6.75 27.96 -40.79
C GLU A 658 -6.29 27.50 -39.41
N CYS A 659 -5.68 26.32 -39.31
CA CYS A 659 -5.06 25.82 -38.07
C CYS A 659 -3.85 26.67 -37.65
N ILE A 660 -2.98 27.01 -38.60
CA ILE A 660 -1.80 27.84 -38.32
C ILE A 660 -2.23 29.25 -37.93
N ASP A 661 -3.18 29.82 -38.67
CA ASP A 661 -3.75 31.14 -38.39
C ASP A 661 -4.39 31.13 -36.99
N ALA A 662 -5.15 30.08 -36.63
CA ALA A 662 -5.78 29.97 -35.31
C ALA A 662 -4.79 29.99 -34.14
N PHE A 663 -3.60 29.41 -34.30
CA PHE A 663 -2.53 29.47 -33.28
C PHE A 663 -1.99 30.87 -33.05
N VAL A 664 -2.11 31.76 -34.04
CA VAL A 664 -1.68 33.16 -33.96
C VAL A 664 -2.82 34.06 -33.52
N GLU A 665 -4.00 33.90 -34.13
CA GLU A 665 -5.21 34.71 -33.90
C GLU A 665 -5.77 34.57 -32.48
N ASN A 666 -5.42 33.48 -31.78
CA ASN A 666 -5.83 33.30 -30.40
C ASN A 666 -5.06 34.19 -29.40
N ASP A 667 -3.99 34.86 -29.83
CA ASP A 667 -3.17 35.81 -29.06
C ASP A 667 -2.59 35.26 -27.74
N PHE A 668 -2.44 33.93 -27.63
CA PHE A 668 -1.87 33.28 -26.45
C PHE A 668 -0.37 33.04 -26.65
N LYS A 669 0.47 33.91 -26.08
CA LYS A 669 1.94 33.74 -26.02
C LYS A 669 2.57 33.36 -27.37
N ASN A 670 2.29 34.16 -28.40
CA ASN A 670 2.81 33.94 -29.75
C ASN A 670 4.35 33.85 -29.80
N ASP A 671 5.08 34.42 -28.84
CA ASP A 671 6.53 34.30 -28.70
C ASP A 671 7.02 32.87 -28.39
N GLN A 672 6.13 31.98 -27.94
CA GLN A 672 6.40 30.58 -27.61
C GLN A 672 6.03 29.59 -28.72
N ILE A 673 5.82 30.10 -29.94
CA ILE A 673 5.45 29.31 -31.11
C ILE A 673 6.58 29.32 -32.13
N THR A 674 6.83 28.17 -32.76
CA THR A 674 7.65 28.07 -33.97
C THR A 674 6.92 27.28 -35.03
N ALA A 675 6.79 27.84 -36.24
CA ALA A 675 6.25 27.15 -37.40
C ALA A 675 7.38 26.68 -38.32
N TYR A 676 7.40 25.40 -38.65
CA TYR A 676 8.32 24.75 -39.57
C TYR A 676 7.60 24.39 -40.86
N VAL A 677 8.18 24.77 -42.00
CA VAL A 677 7.70 24.41 -43.33
C VAL A 677 8.66 23.40 -43.93
N LEU A 678 8.19 22.17 -44.12
CA LEU A 678 8.94 21.10 -44.77
C LEU A 678 8.78 21.20 -46.29
N ARG A 679 9.89 21.38 -47.00
CA ARG A 679 9.95 21.43 -48.46
C ARG A 679 10.84 20.35 -49.02
N VAL A 680 10.44 19.79 -50.16
CA VAL A 680 11.28 18.87 -50.94
C VAL A 680 12.19 19.72 -51.83
N GLY A 681 13.50 19.60 -51.63
CA GLY A 681 14.52 20.26 -52.45
C GLY A 681 14.65 19.63 -53.84
N GLU A 682 15.41 20.28 -54.72
CA GLU A 682 15.63 19.86 -56.11
C GLU A 682 16.25 18.46 -56.23
N GLU A 683 17.07 18.06 -55.25
CA GLU A 683 17.70 16.73 -55.17
C GLU A 683 16.83 15.70 -54.42
N GLY A 684 15.58 16.04 -54.08
CA GLY A 684 14.67 15.18 -53.32
C GLY A 684 14.92 15.18 -51.80
N ASN A 685 15.88 15.95 -51.30
CA ASN A 685 16.15 16.10 -49.87
C ASN A 685 15.12 17.00 -49.18
N ILE A 686 14.63 16.60 -48.01
CA ILE A 686 13.66 17.38 -47.23
C ILE A 686 14.43 18.43 -46.41
N LYS A 687 14.04 19.70 -46.53
CA LYS A 687 14.60 20.81 -45.76
C LYS A 687 13.49 21.47 -44.94
N ALA A 688 13.81 21.86 -43.70
CA ALA A 688 12.94 22.67 -42.86
C ALA A 688 13.37 24.14 -42.92
N LYS A 689 12.41 25.01 -43.19
CA LYS A 689 12.52 26.44 -42.87
C LYS A 689 11.64 26.73 -41.66
N TYR A 690 12.08 27.61 -40.76
CA TYR A 690 11.29 27.98 -39.59
C TYR A 690 10.95 29.46 -39.57
N LEU A 691 9.83 29.77 -38.91
CA LEU A 691 9.35 31.11 -38.60
C LEU A 691 9.05 31.12 -37.10
N GLU A 692 9.73 32.00 -36.36
CA GLU A 692 9.39 32.28 -34.96
C GLU A 692 8.06 33.02 -34.89
N GLY A 693 7.31 32.82 -33.81
CA GLY A 693 5.91 33.23 -33.74
C GLY A 693 5.66 34.73 -33.89
N THR A 694 6.53 35.61 -33.38
CA THR A 694 6.41 37.08 -33.60
C THR A 694 6.55 37.49 -35.07
N ARG A 695 7.29 36.72 -35.86
CA ARG A 695 7.39 36.92 -37.31
C ARG A 695 6.22 36.27 -38.04
N LEU A 696 5.77 35.11 -37.56
CA LEU A 696 4.60 34.43 -38.09
C LEU A 696 3.35 35.32 -37.96
N GLU A 697 3.13 35.90 -36.79
CA GLU A 697 2.05 36.86 -36.49
C GLU A 697 2.02 38.00 -37.52
N ARG A 698 3.14 38.68 -37.73
CA ARG A 698 3.24 39.73 -38.74
C ARG A 698 2.91 39.26 -40.16
N LEU A 699 3.20 38.01 -40.51
CA LEU A 699 2.95 37.47 -41.85
C LEU A 699 1.49 37.08 -42.04
N VAL A 700 0.85 36.56 -40.98
CA VAL A 700 -0.58 36.25 -40.94
C VAL A 700 -1.38 37.56 -41.04
N ASP A 701 -1.07 38.54 -40.20
CA ASP A 701 -1.79 39.83 -40.12
C ASP A 701 -1.67 40.70 -41.37
N ASN A 702 -0.47 40.80 -41.96
CA ASN A 702 -0.19 41.81 -43.00
C ASN A 702 -0.38 41.31 -44.43
N MET A 703 -0.32 39.99 -44.67
CA MET A 703 -0.20 39.46 -46.03
C MET A 703 -1.06 38.22 -46.34
N ASN A 704 -1.77 37.65 -45.36
CA ASN A 704 -2.58 36.44 -45.54
C ASN A 704 -1.80 35.30 -46.26
N ILE A 705 -0.49 35.20 -45.99
CA ILE A 705 0.42 34.31 -46.72
C ILE A 705 0.18 32.86 -46.29
N ASP A 706 -0.06 31.99 -47.27
CA ASP A 706 -0.09 30.55 -47.06
C ASP A 706 1.33 30.02 -46.89
N ILE A 707 1.75 29.82 -45.65
CA ILE A 707 3.09 29.33 -45.33
C ILE A 707 3.31 27.85 -45.65
N ARG A 708 2.26 27.11 -46.10
CA ARG A 708 2.39 25.70 -46.48
C ARG A 708 3.19 25.50 -47.78
N VAL A 709 3.33 26.56 -48.59
CA VAL A 709 3.95 26.54 -49.93
C VAL A 709 5.31 27.23 -49.93
#